data_AF-A0A7V1WBQ6-F1
#
_entry.id   AF-A0A7V1WBQ6-F1
#
_cell.length_a   1.000
_cell.length_b   1.000
_cell.length_c   1.000
_cell.angle_alpha   90.00
_cell.angle_beta   90.00
_cell.angle_gamma   90.00
#
_symmetry.space_group_name_H-M   'P 1'
#
loop_
_entity.id
_entity.type
_entity.pdbx_description
1 polymer ?
#
loop_
_entity_poly.entity_id
_entity_poly.type
_entity_poly.pdbx_seq_one_letter_code
_entity_poly.pdbx_strand_id
1 'polypeptide(L)'
;MITRIPGAVALALFGLLVAHVRGGQASQAVQRLDLRRGQAASHWKPAHDIAALVPTPEGLRIRIAGSDPYAVYEGPPLDFPVGAPLWLEARLRSEQSGIAQVFYYGPGQGPAEERSVRFEVPAGRWHEARVPLPPLGAGIRFRFDPPGTGGSCVVAHLAFEPRLALREPQWPPPSVPGPIRRREHAASGTLRVEPDGEPGGILVQVAGRWMAMGHNRPLIGWMDGGTVRWLDLARQGSTRVDALRTGFRIATTATDSGGARWMLRQHFQASRHPGVVEVFSSAAVSLDRRVVWLPLLMVLAGPGADRPGVLGTRKHQGLFCGVEYLEDEESSSERDIRGPGARRKVPDTLKITLPLMAIQAGGRHVGLLWEPDSRLAAVFDSPDRSFGSGGHAMGIVFPGSNGVNREEGSLLPYGGETLKAGQPVSVRASLLGGRSESVVEAVKQYVVVRGLPPLPGSGSWDPSSAAGSRAGSRGTGRQKMPSAAVRRASGASRGGIGAPDGARRRAPDARAAARAYLHNAAAGWTRSRVAEGDGRFRHAWPGGFQPQSAADAALFLDWLGVRLGDSSLRSAAARALERVPVRERALSGVSHIRWPAAPLVYGGEEEAAAALVEHGLALLARFEDDGTVLFRPQPGGLDYAGTHWERHANGLTAATLHALLEAAAFTGDPELRREGLRRLRQMDRYTNGVPRGAQTWEIPLHTPDILASAYLVRAYTLGWELTSDPRFLAQARHWAWTGVPFVYLVNPGGPRGAPSAAPGPVGVYATIPVLGATQWVAPNWMGLPVQWCGLVYADALYRLAPHDPGGPWRKLADGITASGVQQAWPLPGEPGGTSPERQGLLPDSYALRTGVRNDAAINPGTLQACAVRLFRLPLLFDSRPFLRGTVLVHAPGDIARARESGRSVSFSVRPWLPADHRVLVCGLRGAPRLEINGRSAGLGAPHLWAPASGRLWIRLAGPASVRLTVP
;
A
#
# COMPACT_ATOMS: atom_id res chain seq x y z
N MET A 1 65.27 -16.55 54.73
CA MET A 1 66.18 -17.67 54.44
C MET A 1 66.43 -17.64 52.94
N ILE A 2 67.65 -17.38 52.44
CA ILE A 2 68.80 -18.32 52.35
C ILE A 2 68.35 -19.50 51.44
N THR A 3 68.89 -19.74 50.24
CA THR A 3 70.30 -19.62 49.76
C THR A 3 70.43 -19.30 48.23
N ARG A 4 71.69 -19.16 47.75
CA ARG A 4 72.17 -18.82 46.37
C ARG A 4 72.47 -20.08 45.49
N ILE A 5 72.32 -20.05 44.14
CA ILE A 5 73.36 -20.02 43.03
C ILE A 5 74.32 -21.26 42.99
N PRO A 6 74.85 -21.83 41.86
CA PRO A 6 74.73 -21.61 40.37
C PRO A 6 74.14 -22.86 39.62
N GLY A 7 74.23 -23.11 38.29
CA GLY A 7 74.60 -22.32 37.08
C GLY A 7 75.46 -23.05 36.00
N ALA A 8 75.19 -22.81 34.69
CA ALA A 8 75.99 -23.15 33.46
C ALA A 8 76.00 -24.66 32.99
N VAL A 9 76.22 -25.10 31.72
CA VAL A 9 76.55 -24.54 30.36
C VAL A 9 75.92 -25.45 29.25
N ALA A 10 75.43 -24.91 28.12
CA ALA A 10 75.52 -25.54 26.77
C ALA A 10 75.10 -24.57 25.63
N LEU A 11 75.85 -24.54 24.52
CA LEU A 11 75.64 -23.66 23.36
C LEU A 11 74.64 -24.23 22.33
N ALA A 12 73.89 -23.34 21.65
CA ALA A 12 73.77 -23.36 20.19
C ALA A 12 73.27 -22.01 19.64
N LEU A 13 73.90 -21.48 18.59
CA LEU A 13 73.44 -20.29 17.84
C LEU A 13 72.32 -20.67 16.85
N PHE A 14 71.36 -19.78 16.57
CA PHE A 14 71.36 -18.91 15.37
C PHE A 14 70.04 -18.14 15.15
N GLY A 15 70.15 -16.94 14.57
CA GLY A 15 69.20 -16.44 13.56
C GLY A 15 67.82 -15.94 14.00
N LEU A 16 67.71 -14.62 14.25
CA LEU A 16 66.43 -13.93 14.06
C LEU A 16 66.03 -13.98 12.59
N LEU A 17 64.87 -14.56 12.28
CA LEU A 17 64.13 -14.26 11.04
C LEU A 17 62.72 -13.82 11.40
N VAL A 18 62.36 -12.61 10.97
CA VAL A 18 61.03 -12.03 11.19
C VAL A 18 60.01 -12.73 10.29
N ALA A 19 59.30 -13.71 10.84
CA ALA A 19 58.10 -14.25 10.22
C ALA A 19 56.88 -13.45 10.67
N HIS A 20 56.38 -12.56 9.80
CA HIS A 20 55.04 -11.99 9.96
C HIS A 20 54.01 -13.13 9.91
N VAL A 21 53.50 -13.56 11.07
CA VAL A 21 52.31 -14.41 11.14
C VAL A 21 51.11 -13.58 10.69
N ARG A 22 50.89 -13.54 9.37
CA ARG A 22 49.57 -13.25 8.82
C ARG A 22 48.64 -14.34 9.34
N GLY A 23 47.90 -14.04 10.40
CA GLY A 23 46.80 -14.85 10.88
C GLY A 23 45.72 -14.91 9.80
N GLY A 24 45.88 -15.80 8.83
CA GLY A 24 44.84 -16.14 7.89
C GLY A 24 43.69 -16.77 8.67
N GLN A 25 42.56 -16.07 8.75
CA GLN A 25 41.30 -16.77 9.00
C GLN A 25 41.14 -17.80 7.89
N ALA A 26 41.26 -19.08 8.24
CA ALA A 26 40.89 -20.15 7.32
C ALA A 26 39.41 -19.93 6.94
N SER A 27 39.14 -19.70 5.66
CA SER A 27 37.76 -19.64 5.17
C SER A 27 37.12 -21.00 5.41
N GLN A 28 36.21 -21.08 6.38
CA GLN A 28 35.47 -22.32 6.63
C GLN A 28 34.75 -22.72 5.33
N ALA A 29 34.91 -23.99 4.95
CA ALA A 29 34.56 -24.46 3.62
C ALA A 29 33.06 -24.31 3.33
N VAL A 30 32.75 -23.84 2.12
CA VAL A 30 31.38 -23.79 1.60
C VAL A 30 30.86 -25.22 1.46
N GLN A 31 29.84 -25.58 2.24
CA GLN A 31 29.15 -26.86 2.10
C GLN A 31 28.26 -26.78 0.85
N ARG A 32 28.42 -27.70 -0.12
CA ARG A 32 27.78 -27.57 -1.44
C ARG A 32 27.19 -28.88 -1.97
N LEU A 33 25.87 -28.91 -2.11
CA LEU A 33 25.13 -29.95 -2.82
C LEU A 33 25.06 -29.60 -4.30
N ASP A 34 26.07 -30.03 -5.08
CA ASP A 34 26.14 -29.80 -6.53
C ASP A 34 25.36 -30.88 -7.30
N LEU A 35 24.08 -30.63 -7.57
CA LEU A 35 23.13 -31.60 -8.14
C LEU A 35 23.36 -31.89 -9.63
N ARG A 36 24.35 -31.24 -10.27
CA ARG A 36 24.90 -31.65 -11.58
C ARG A 36 25.75 -32.92 -11.48
N ARG A 37 26.16 -33.31 -10.26
CA ARG A 37 26.88 -34.55 -9.98
C ARG A 37 25.89 -35.65 -9.57
N GLY A 38 25.93 -36.79 -10.25
CA GLY A 38 24.97 -37.89 -10.04
C GLY A 38 24.86 -38.39 -8.60
N GLN A 39 25.96 -38.36 -7.83
CA GLN A 39 25.97 -38.76 -6.41
C GLN A 39 25.18 -37.79 -5.51
N ALA A 40 25.33 -36.47 -5.70
CA ALA A 40 24.56 -35.50 -4.92
C ALA A 40 23.08 -35.51 -5.31
N ALA A 41 22.78 -35.79 -6.58
CA ALA A 41 21.43 -35.93 -7.11
C ALA A 41 20.71 -37.19 -6.58
N SER A 42 21.38 -38.34 -6.44
CA SER A 42 20.77 -39.61 -6.00
C SER A 42 20.37 -39.65 -4.51
N HIS A 43 20.91 -38.72 -3.72
CA HIS A 43 20.56 -38.51 -2.30
C HIS A 43 19.19 -37.82 -2.10
N TRP A 44 18.56 -37.30 -3.15
CA TRP A 44 17.21 -36.72 -3.07
C TRP A 44 16.16 -37.75 -3.48
N LYS A 45 15.08 -37.86 -2.70
CA LYS A 45 13.91 -38.68 -3.04
C LYS A 45 12.67 -37.83 -3.32
N PRO A 46 11.82 -38.24 -4.28
CA PRO A 46 10.51 -37.61 -4.47
C PRO A 46 9.59 -37.97 -3.29
N ALA A 47 8.72 -37.04 -2.92
CA ALA A 47 7.56 -37.29 -2.07
C ALA A 47 6.37 -36.45 -2.56
N HIS A 48 5.17 -36.86 -2.15
CA HIS A 48 3.90 -36.24 -2.53
C HIS A 48 3.83 -35.98 -4.05
N ASP A 49 3.56 -34.75 -4.49
CA ASP A 49 3.21 -34.45 -5.88
C ASP A 49 4.42 -34.33 -6.84
N ILE A 50 5.55 -34.96 -6.52
CA ILE A 50 6.68 -35.14 -7.45
C ILE A 50 6.54 -36.48 -8.19
N ALA A 51 6.21 -36.40 -9.49
CA ALA A 51 6.12 -37.57 -10.35
C ALA A 51 7.48 -38.22 -10.68
N ALA A 52 8.56 -37.43 -10.73
CA ALA A 52 9.91 -37.96 -10.92
C ALA A 52 11.01 -36.98 -10.50
N LEU A 53 12.12 -37.54 -10.02
CA LEU A 53 13.42 -36.89 -9.91
C LEU A 53 14.37 -37.47 -10.97
N VAL A 54 14.82 -36.63 -11.92
CA VAL A 54 15.66 -37.04 -13.05
C VAL A 54 16.98 -36.28 -13.00
N PRO A 55 18.12 -36.92 -12.68
CA PRO A 55 19.44 -36.29 -12.80
C PRO A 55 19.75 -35.88 -14.24
N THR A 56 20.34 -34.71 -14.43
CA THR A 56 20.74 -34.18 -15.75
C THR A 56 22.07 -33.42 -15.65
N PRO A 57 22.78 -33.16 -16.78
CA PRO A 57 23.98 -32.32 -16.78
C PRO A 57 23.74 -30.88 -16.26
N GLU A 58 22.51 -30.38 -16.33
CA GLU A 58 22.13 -29.06 -15.81
C GLU A 58 21.83 -29.05 -14.30
N GLY A 59 21.56 -30.22 -13.70
CA GLY A 59 21.10 -30.36 -12.32
C GLY A 59 20.05 -31.45 -12.16
N LEU A 60 19.42 -31.50 -10.98
CA LEU A 60 18.30 -32.40 -10.71
C LEU A 60 17.01 -31.80 -11.27
N ARG A 61 16.40 -32.46 -12.27
CA ARG A 61 15.08 -32.09 -12.81
C ARG A 61 13.98 -32.75 -11.99
N ILE A 62 13.17 -31.94 -11.36
CA ILE A 62 11.96 -32.29 -10.63
C ILE A 62 10.76 -32.17 -11.60
N ARG A 63 9.96 -33.23 -11.74
CA ARG A 63 8.67 -33.19 -12.45
C ARG A 63 7.53 -33.09 -11.44
N ILE A 64 6.75 -32.02 -11.53
CA ILE A 64 5.64 -31.70 -10.62
C ILE A 64 4.33 -32.16 -11.26
N ALA A 65 3.46 -32.81 -10.47
CA ALA A 65 2.18 -33.36 -10.93
C ALA A 65 0.96 -32.93 -10.10
N GLY A 66 1.13 -32.04 -9.12
CA GLY A 66 0.08 -31.61 -8.20
C GLY A 66 0.50 -30.41 -7.34
N SER A 67 -0.29 -30.12 -6.31
CA SER A 67 -0.21 -28.88 -5.52
C SER A 67 0.76 -28.88 -4.34
N ASP A 68 1.21 -30.04 -3.85
CA ASP A 68 2.16 -30.18 -2.73
C ASP A 68 3.40 -31.01 -3.13
N PRO A 69 4.23 -30.55 -4.09
CA PRO A 69 5.45 -31.25 -4.46
C PRO A 69 6.58 -30.97 -3.46
N TYR A 70 7.26 -32.00 -2.98
CA TYR A 70 8.52 -31.80 -2.25
C TYR A 70 9.50 -32.98 -2.36
N ALA A 71 10.79 -32.66 -2.35
CA ALA A 71 11.88 -33.63 -2.36
C ALA A 71 12.60 -33.63 -1.00
N VAL A 72 12.95 -34.81 -0.50
CA VAL A 72 13.65 -34.97 0.79
C VAL A 72 15.10 -35.37 0.54
N TYR A 73 16.03 -34.75 1.29
CA TYR A 73 17.44 -35.11 1.27
C TYR A 73 17.74 -36.23 2.27
N GLU A 74 17.92 -37.44 1.75
CA GLU A 74 18.23 -38.66 2.50
C GLU A 74 19.74 -38.94 2.64
N GLY A 75 20.59 -38.15 1.98
CA GLY A 75 22.05 -38.26 2.10
C GLY A 75 22.59 -38.05 3.51
N PRO A 76 23.92 -38.15 3.70
CA PRO A 76 24.57 -37.87 4.98
C PRO A 76 24.16 -36.48 5.50
N PRO A 77 23.74 -36.34 6.77
CA PRO A 77 23.41 -35.04 7.35
C PRO A 77 24.57 -34.05 7.20
N LEU A 78 24.25 -32.76 7.04
CA LEU A 78 25.25 -31.71 6.88
C LEU A 78 25.55 -31.03 8.23
N ASP A 79 26.85 -30.78 8.45
CA ASP A 79 27.35 -30.08 9.62
C ASP A 79 27.76 -28.64 9.27
N PHE A 80 27.32 -27.71 10.12
CA PHE A 80 27.59 -26.28 10.03
C PHE A 80 28.19 -25.73 11.33
N PRO A 81 28.93 -24.61 11.27
CA PRO A 81 29.55 -24.03 12.46
C PRO A 81 28.51 -23.62 13.51
N VAL A 82 28.71 -24.05 14.76
CA VAL A 82 27.80 -23.77 15.88
C VAL A 82 27.71 -22.27 16.11
N GLY A 83 26.48 -21.74 16.16
CA GLY A 83 26.21 -20.32 16.44
C GLY A 83 26.48 -19.35 15.28
N ALA A 84 27.07 -19.79 14.16
CA ALA A 84 27.23 -18.96 12.97
C ALA A 84 25.96 -19.00 12.10
N PRO A 85 25.31 -17.86 11.81
CA PRO A 85 24.23 -17.85 10.82
C PRO A 85 24.80 -18.15 9.43
N LEU A 86 23.95 -18.58 8.50
CA LEU A 86 24.38 -19.00 7.17
C LEU A 86 23.73 -18.15 6.07
N TRP A 87 24.30 -18.24 4.88
CA TRP A 87 23.64 -18.03 3.60
C TRP A 87 23.28 -19.38 3.00
N LEU A 88 22.09 -19.48 2.40
CA LEU A 88 21.80 -20.48 1.38
C LEU A 88 21.83 -19.79 0.01
N GLU A 89 22.65 -20.32 -0.89
CA GLU A 89 22.65 -20.00 -2.31
C GLU A 89 22.04 -21.15 -3.11
N ALA A 90 20.96 -20.88 -3.84
CA ALA A 90 20.26 -21.86 -4.65
C ALA A 90 20.23 -21.38 -6.11
N ARG A 91 20.71 -22.22 -7.03
CA ARG A 91 20.60 -21.97 -8.48
C ARG A 91 19.63 -22.94 -9.12
N LEU A 92 18.55 -22.42 -9.69
CA LEU A 92 17.44 -23.21 -10.23
C LEU A 92 16.74 -22.51 -11.40
N ARG A 93 15.94 -23.28 -12.15
CA ARG A 93 15.08 -22.82 -13.25
C ARG A 93 13.78 -23.59 -13.19
N SER A 94 12.64 -22.91 -13.07
CA SER A 94 11.32 -23.54 -13.15
C SER A 94 10.54 -23.06 -14.37
N GLU A 95 9.72 -23.93 -14.96
CA GLU A 95 8.77 -23.57 -16.02
C GLU A 95 7.67 -22.64 -15.50
N GLN A 96 7.22 -22.87 -14.25
CA GLN A 96 6.25 -22.01 -13.56
C GLN A 96 6.95 -21.03 -12.63
N SER A 97 6.45 -19.79 -12.55
CA SER A 97 6.83 -18.86 -11.50
C SER A 97 6.13 -19.21 -10.21
N GLY A 98 6.81 -19.10 -9.07
CA GLY A 98 6.21 -19.36 -7.76
C GLY A 98 7.21 -19.15 -6.64
N ILE A 99 6.85 -19.61 -5.44
CA ILE A 99 7.74 -19.60 -4.27
C ILE A 99 8.40 -20.99 -4.18
N ALA A 100 9.72 -21.03 -4.09
CA ALA A 100 10.45 -22.21 -3.64
C ALA A 100 10.64 -22.13 -2.12
N GLN A 101 10.59 -23.26 -1.44
CA GLN A 101 10.78 -23.35 0.01
C GLN A 101 11.83 -24.40 0.36
N VAL A 102 12.70 -24.07 1.31
CA VAL A 102 13.75 -24.96 1.82
C VAL A 102 13.55 -25.10 3.32
N PHE A 103 13.16 -26.30 3.74
CA PHE A 103 13.06 -26.68 5.13
C PHE A 103 14.40 -27.22 5.62
N TYR A 104 14.74 -26.94 6.87
CA TYR A 104 15.93 -27.44 7.55
C TYR A 104 15.53 -28.02 8.92
N TYR A 105 16.10 -29.14 9.33
CA TYR A 105 15.77 -29.75 10.62
C TYR A 105 16.93 -30.60 11.15
N GLY A 106 17.12 -30.55 12.47
CA GLY A 106 18.16 -31.30 13.16
C GLY A 106 17.74 -32.71 13.58
N PRO A 107 18.61 -33.43 14.32
CA PRO A 107 18.32 -34.77 14.82
C PRO A 107 17.03 -34.81 15.65
N GLY A 108 16.15 -35.77 15.37
CA GLY A 108 14.87 -35.94 16.07
C GLY A 108 13.79 -34.90 15.72
N GLN A 109 14.05 -33.96 14.81
CA GLN A 109 13.09 -32.96 14.37
C GLN A 109 12.51 -33.29 12.99
N GLY A 110 11.27 -32.86 12.74
CA GLY A 110 10.67 -32.84 11.41
C GLY A 110 10.69 -31.44 10.76
N PRO A 111 10.40 -31.35 9.45
CA PRO A 111 10.16 -30.07 8.79
C PRO A 111 8.98 -29.33 9.44
N ALA A 112 9.09 -28.01 9.57
CA ALA A 112 8.00 -27.13 9.99
C ALA A 112 8.17 -25.76 9.36
N GLU A 113 7.08 -25.01 9.21
CA GLU A 113 7.06 -23.67 8.60
C GLU A 113 8.09 -22.71 9.23
N GLU A 114 8.16 -22.69 10.56
CA GLU A 114 9.12 -21.91 11.37
C GLU A 114 10.61 -22.30 11.13
N ARG A 115 10.86 -23.47 10.56
CA ARG A 115 12.18 -24.00 10.19
C ARG A 115 12.34 -24.08 8.67
N SER A 116 11.99 -23.01 7.99
CA SER A 116 12.11 -22.92 6.53
C SER A 116 12.47 -21.51 6.05
N VAL A 117 13.01 -21.44 4.83
CA VAL A 117 13.21 -20.19 4.09
C VAL A 117 12.48 -20.27 2.75
N ARG A 118 11.90 -19.15 2.32
CA ARG A 118 11.14 -19.00 1.08
C ARG A 118 11.80 -17.97 0.16
N PHE A 119 11.74 -18.19 -1.15
CA PHE A 119 12.15 -17.20 -2.15
C PHE A 119 11.34 -17.34 -3.45
N GLU A 120 11.05 -16.20 -4.09
CA GLU A 120 10.37 -16.16 -5.38
C GLU A 120 11.30 -16.64 -6.50
N VAL A 121 10.75 -17.43 -7.43
CA VAL A 121 11.45 -17.96 -8.60
C VAL A 121 10.69 -17.54 -9.87
N PRO A 122 11.35 -16.83 -10.81
CA PRO A 122 10.72 -16.43 -12.07
C PRO A 122 10.62 -17.59 -13.06
N ALA A 123 9.54 -17.62 -13.84
CA ALA A 123 9.31 -18.61 -14.89
C ALA A 123 10.38 -18.58 -16.00
N GLY A 124 10.72 -19.75 -16.54
CA GLY A 124 11.44 -19.96 -17.80
C GLY A 124 12.95 -19.64 -17.79
N ARG A 125 13.50 -19.02 -16.75
CA ARG A 125 14.91 -18.60 -16.70
C ARG A 125 15.66 -19.15 -15.48
N TRP A 126 16.99 -19.27 -15.62
CA TRP A 126 17.85 -19.52 -14.48
C TRP A 126 17.80 -18.36 -13.49
N HIS A 127 17.71 -18.70 -12.21
CA HIS A 127 17.66 -17.79 -11.08
C HIS A 127 18.68 -18.25 -10.03
N GLU A 128 19.40 -17.29 -9.46
CA GLU A 128 20.26 -17.49 -8.29
C GLU A 128 19.64 -16.74 -7.12
N ALA A 129 19.11 -17.51 -6.16
CA ALA A 129 18.58 -16.99 -4.91
C ALA A 129 19.68 -17.05 -3.84
N ARG A 130 19.79 -16.00 -3.02
CA ARG A 130 20.64 -15.99 -1.83
C ARG A 130 19.81 -15.54 -0.63
N VAL A 131 19.53 -16.46 0.29
CA VAL A 131 18.64 -16.23 1.44
C VAL A 131 19.35 -16.47 2.76
N PRO A 132 19.07 -15.67 3.80
CA PRO A 132 19.69 -15.83 5.11
C PRO A 132 19.08 -17.04 5.83
N LEU A 133 19.93 -17.85 6.45
CA LEU A 133 19.55 -18.93 7.36
C LEU A 133 19.97 -18.58 8.80
N PRO A 134 19.26 -19.08 9.82
CA PRO A 134 19.74 -19.03 11.21
C PRO A 134 20.96 -19.96 11.39
N PRO A 135 21.65 -19.91 12.54
CA PRO A 135 22.64 -20.92 12.90
C PRO A 135 21.96 -22.29 12.99
N LEU A 136 22.46 -23.26 12.23
CA LEU A 136 21.88 -24.61 12.19
C LEU A 136 22.64 -25.61 13.07
N GLY A 137 23.97 -25.53 13.12
CA GLY A 137 24.80 -26.50 13.85
C GLY A 137 24.97 -27.82 13.09
N ALA A 138 25.05 -28.93 13.83
CA ALA A 138 25.38 -30.26 13.30
C ALA A 138 24.15 -31.14 13.03
N GLY A 139 24.32 -32.15 12.15
CA GLY A 139 23.33 -33.21 11.92
C GLY A 139 22.10 -32.78 11.12
N ILE A 140 22.22 -31.81 10.22
CA ILE A 140 21.08 -31.17 9.56
C ILE A 140 20.64 -31.92 8.30
N ARG A 141 19.32 -32.08 8.15
CA ARG A 141 18.64 -32.54 6.93
C ARG A 141 17.81 -31.43 6.29
N PHE A 142 17.46 -31.64 5.02
CA PHE A 142 16.74 -30.67 4.20
C PHE A 142 15.55 -31.31 3.47
N ARG A 143 14.48 -30.52 3.30
CA ARG A 143 13.40 -30.76 2.33
C ARG A 143 13.36 -29.55 1.38
N PHE A 144 13.16 -29.79 0.10
CA PHE A 144 13.06 -28.76 -0.94
C PHE A 144 11.73 -28.87 -1.68
N ASP A 145 11.00 -27.77 -1.70
CA ASP A 145 9.70 -27.64 -2.32
C ASP A 145 9.88 -26.77 -3.57
N PRO A 146 9.80 -27.35 -4.79
CA PRO A 146 9.93 -26.58 -6.02
C PRO A 146 8.74 -25.62 -6.22
N PRO A 147 8.94 -24.52 -6.95
CA PRO A 147 7.88 -23.56 -7.24
C PRO A 147 6.94 -24.07 -8.33
N GLY A 148 5.63 -23.97 -8.08
CA GLY A 148 4.57 -24.31 -9.01
C GLY A 148 3.80 -25.58 -8.65
N THR A 149 2.69 -25.83 -9.36
CA THR A 149 1.81 -27.01 -9.16
C THR A 149 1.80 -27.93 -10.38
N GLY A 150 2.78 -27.78 -11.28
CA GLY A 150 2.92 -28.59 -12.49
C GLY A 150 4.16 -28.21 -13.30
N GLY A 151 4.50 -29.02 -14.30
CA GLY A 151 5.65 -28.79 -15.18
C GLY A 151 6.97 -29.28 -14.56
N SER A 152 8.07 -28.62 -14.90
CA SER A 152 9.41 -28.99 -14.39
C SER A 152 10.21 -27.85 -13.74
N CYS A 153 10.95 -28.21 -12.69
CA CYS A 153 11.93 -27.37 -12.02
C CYS A 153 13.29 -28.07 -11.98
N VAL A 154 14.34 -27.43 -12.52
CA VAL A 154 15.72 -27.94 -12.50
C VAL A 154 16.51 -27.19 -11.43
N VAL A 155 17.06 -27.91 -10.45
CA VAL A 155 17.94 -27.35 -9.42
C VAL A 155 19.39 -27.75 -9.73
N ALA A 156 20.25 -26.77 -10.00
CA ALA A 156 21.67 -27.02 -10.30
C ALA A 156 22.49 -27.26 -9.03
N HIS A 157 22.26 -26.48 -7.97
CA HIS A 157 22.92 -26.66 -6.68
C HIS A 157 22.22 -25.93 -5.54
N LEU A 158 22.51 -26.39 -4.32
CA LEU A 158 22.35 -25.65 -3.07
C LEU A 158 23.74 -25.51 -2.43
N ALA A 159 24.13 -24.32 -2.00
CA ALA A 159 25.39 -24.05 -1.32
C ALA A 159 25.16 -23.26 -0.03
N PHE A 160 25.96 -23.54 1.00
CA PHE A 160 25.82 -22.98 2.33
C PHE A 160 27.13 -22.33 2.77
N GLU A 161 27.08 -21.05 3.10
CA GLU A 161 28.24 -20.25 3.50
C GLU A 161 28.02 -19.61 4.87
N PRO A 162 29.03 -19.53 5.75
CA PRO A 162 28.94 -18.71 6.96
C PRO A 162 28.63 -17.23 6.63
N ARG A 163 27.58 -16.69 7.24
CA ARG A 163 27.16 -15.29 7.12
C ARG A 163 27.76 -14.47 8.26
N LEU A 164 28.34 -13.32 7.93
CA LEU A 164 28.85 -12.39 8.93
C LEU A 164 27.68 -11.80 9.73
N ALA A 165 27.69 -12.03 11.06
CA ALA A 165 26.73 -11.44 11.99
C ALA A 165 27.25 -10.08 12.47
N LEU A 166 26.77 -8.99 11.87
CA LEU A 166 27.09 -7.64 12.35
C LEU A 166 26.44 -7.41 13.72
N ARG A 167 27.16 -6.76 14.63
CA ARG A 167 26.64 -6.33 15.93
C ARG A 167 26.48 -4.82 15.95
N GLU A 168 25.36 -4.35 16.49
CA GLU A 168 25.18 -2.94 16.81
C GLU A 168 26.18 -2.49 17.87
N PRO A 169 26.62 -1.22 17.85
CA PRO A 169 27.44 -0.65 18.91
C PRO A 169 26.55 -0.38 20.13
N GLN A 170 27.18 -0.03 21.26
CA GLN A 170 26.44 0.72 22.27
C GLN A 170 26.18 2.13 21.72
N TRP A 171 24.94 2.39 21.29
CA TRP A 171 24.53 3.69 20.77
C TRP A 171 24.69 4.78 21.87
N PRO A 172 25.44 5.87 21.63
CA PRO A 172 25.57 6.92 22.63
C PRO A 172 24.24 7.69 22.75
N PRO A 173 23.67 7.86 23.96
CA PRO A 173 22.39 8.52 24.11
C PRO A 173 22.48 10.01 23.72
N PRO A 174 21.43 10.56 23.07
CA PRO A 174 21.41 11.96 22.64
C PRO A 174 21.47 12.89 23.85
N SER A 175 22.15 14.03 23.69
CA SER A 175 22.30 15.02 24.75
C SER A 175 21.24 16.11 24.60
N VAL A 176 20.20 16.07 25.43
CA VAL A 176 19.05 17.00 25.45
C VAL A 176 19.54 18.45 25.65
N PRO A 177 19.55 19.32 24.62
CA PRO A 177 20.21 20.63 24.71
C PRO A 177 19.51 21.55 25.74
N GLY A 178 20.23 22.53 26.28
CA GLY A 178 19.63 23.56 27.13
C GLY A 178 18.63 24.46 26.36
N PRO A 179 17.88 25.34 27.05
CA PRO A 179 17.09 26.37 26.38
C PRO A 179 18.02 27.36 25.67
N ILE A 180 18.22 27.15 24.37
CA ILE A 180 19.06 27.99 23.50
C ILE A 180 18.12 28.66 22.48
N ARG A 181 18.26 29.99 22.33
CA ARG A 181 17.80 30.72 21.14
C ARG A 181 19.02 31.12 20.33
N ARG A 182 19.25 30.50 19.18
CA ARG A 182 20.32 30.90 18.26
C ARG A 182 19.82 32.00 17.31
N ARG A 183 20.77 32.76 16.74
CA ARG A 183 20.44 33.72 15.66
C ARG A 183 20.13 32.96 14.36
N GLU A 184 20.85 31.88 14.15
CA GLU A 184 20.73 30.90 13.08
C GLU A 184 19.43 30.11 13.24
N HIS A 185 18.47 30.29 12.32
CA HIS A 185 17.22 29.52 12.34
C HIS A 185 16.57 29.46 10.95
N ALA A 186 15.77 28.43 10.73
CA ALA A 186 14.80 28.34 9.63
C ALA A 186 13.39 28.37 10.24
N ALA A 187 12.51 29.24 9.75
CA ALA A 187 11.14 29.33 10.24
C ALA A 187 10.14 29.43 9.08
N SER A 188 9.06 28.64 9.15
CA SER A 188 7.96 28.65 8.19
C SER A 188 6.64 28.39 8.92
N GLY A 189 5.73 29.36 8.89
CA GLY A 189 4.45 29.28 9.60
C GLY A 189 4.63 29.01 11.09
N THR A 190 4.12 27.87 11.57
CA THR A 190 4.26 27.46 12.98
C THR A 190 5.54 26.67 13.29
N LEU A 191 6.31 26.26 12.28
CA LEU A 191 7.53 25.47 12.43
C LEU A 191 8.75 26.39 12.53
N ARG A 192 9.60 26.16 13.53
CA ARG A 192 10.89 26.82 13.72
C ARG A 192 11.96 25.76 14.03
N VAL A 193 13.08 25.84 13.33
CA VAL A 193 14.22 24.91 13.47
C VAL A 193 15.49 25.72 13.71
N GLU A 194 16.27 25.35 14.72
CA GLU A 194 17.55 25.98 15.09
C GLU A 194 18.65 24.91 15.22
N PRO A 195 19.94 25.21 14.99
CA PRO A 195 21.03 24.28 15.27
C PRO A 195 21.37 24.28 16.77
N ASP A 196 21.65 23.11 17.36
CA ASP A 196 22.14 23.05 18.75
C ASP A 196 23.66 23.30 18.85
N GLY A 197 24.42 23.06 17.78
CA GLY A 197 25.87 23.23 17.66
C GLY A 197 26.64 21.92 17.43
N GLU A 198 26.00 20.77 17.64
CA GLU A 198 26.57 19.43 17.54
C GLU A 198 26.39 18.82 16.14
N PRO A 199 27.13 17.75 15.78
CA PRO A 199 26.92 17.03 14.53
C PRO A 199 25.47 16.52 14.37
N GLY A 200 24.77 16.97 13.35
CA GLY A 200 23.37 16.60 13.10
C GLY A 200 22.36 17.17 14.09
N GLY A 201 22.79 17.99 15.05
CA GLY A 201 21.96 18.48 16.14
C GLY A 201 21.17 19.74 15.78
N ILE A 202 19.85 19.64 15.95
CA ILE A 202 18.87 20.71 15.74
C ILE A 202 17.83 20.69 16.85
N LEU A 203 17.12 21.80 17.05
CA LEU A 203 15.93 21.92 17.89
C LEU A 203 14.74 22.28 17.00
N VAL A 204 13.63 21.55 17.13
CA VAL A 204 12.42 21.69 16.32
C VAL A 204 11.24 22.10 17.20
N GLN A 205 10.76 23.33 16.99
CA GLN A 205 9.62 23.90 17.70
C GLN A 205 8.41 24.01 16.77
N VAL A 206 7.23 23.68 17.31
CA VAL A 206 5.95 23.79 16.61
C VAL A 206 4.98 24.62 17.46
N ALA A 207 4.53 25.75 16.88
CA ALA A 207 3.70 26.74 17.56
C ALA A 207 4.26 27.11 18.95
N GLY A 208 5.55 27.45 18.99
CA GLY A 208 6.29 27.89 20.18
C GLY A 208 6.67 26.80 21.19
N ARG A 209 6.22 25.54 21.02
CA ARG A 209 6.54 24.41 21.90
C ARG A 209 7.61 23.53 21.28
N TRP A 210 8.58 23.08 22.06
CA TRP A 210 9.58 22.11 21.61
C TRP A 210 8.90 20.76 21.35
N MET A 211 9.13 20.17 20.17
CA MET A 211 8.52 18.89 19.74
C MET A 211 9.56 17.83 19.39
N ALA A 212 10.73 18.21 18.85
CA ALA A 212 11.76 17.27 18.43
C ALA A 212 13.16 17.90 18.43
N MET A 213 14.19 17.06 18.32
CA MET A 213 15.57 17.46 18.06
C MET A 213 16.24 16.56 17.02
N GLY A 214 17.40 16.96 16.53
CA GLY A 214 18.28 16.09 15.74
C GLY A 214 19.03 15.10 16.63
N HIS A 215 19.40 13.93 16.09
CA HIS A 215 20.28 12.99 16.80
C HIS A 215 21.70 13.55 16.86
N ASN A 216 22.07 14.18 17.99
CA ASN A 216 23.32 14.92 18.15
C ASN A 216 24.55 14.10 18.63
N ARG A 217 24.40 12.78 18.82
CA ARG A 217 25.52 11.83 19.02
C ARG A 217 25.71 10.81 17.88
N PRO A 218 25.72 11.21 16.60
CA PRO A 218 25.69 10.25 15.49
C PRO A 218 27.00 9.48 15.34
N LEU A 219 26.90 8.17 15.17
CA LEU A 219 28.01 7.31 14.75
C LEU A 219 27.97 7.06 13.23
N ILE A 220 29.14 6.81 12.62
CA ILE A 220 29.27 6.19 11.29
C ILE A 220 29.92 4.81 11.46
N GLY A 221 29.33 3.78 10.86
CA GLY A 221 29.82 2.40 10.88
C GLY A 221 30.25 1.92 9.48
N TRP A 222 31.45 1.34 9.36
CA TRP A 222 31.94 0.71 8.12
C TRP A 222 32.66 -0.60 8.41
N MET A 223 32.77 -1.47 7.40
CA MET A 223 33.54 -2.71 7.50
C MET A 223 35.00 -2.50 7.13
N ASP A 224 35.89 -3.06 7.96
CA ASP A 224 37.34 -3.11 7.80
C ASP A 224 37.85 -4.47 8.33
N GLY A 225 38.63 -5.19 7.52
CA GLY A 225 39.14 -6.53 7.89
C GLY A 225 38.09 -7.56 8.30
N GLY A 226 36.84 -7.44 7.81
CA GLY A 226 35.72 -8.30 8.25
C GLY A 226 35.07 -7.91 9.59
N THR A 227 35.54 -6.83 10.22
CA THR A 227 34.99 -6.27 11.47
C THR A 227 34.29 -4.94 11.20
N VAL A 228 33.34 -4.54 12.06
CA VAL A 228 32.75 -3.19 11.99
C VAL A 228 33.60 -2.23 12.83
N ARG A 229 33.95 -1.10 12.22
CA ARG A 229 34.59 0.04 12.87
C ARG A 229 33.57 1.18 12.99
N TRP A 230 33.72 1.98 14.04
CA TRP A 230 32.81 3.06 14.39
C TRP A 230 33.58 4.38 14.55
N LEU A 231 32.99 5.45 14.02
CA LEU A 231 33.48 6.83 14.11
C LEU A 231 32.42 7.64 14.86
N ASP A 232 32.78 8.17 16.03
CA ASP A 232 31.91 9.04 16.83
C ASP A 232 32.10 10.49 16.36
N LEU A 233 31.12 11.03 15.65
CA LEU A 233 31.23 12.38 15.09
C LEU A 233 31.19 13.47 16.18
N ALA A 234 30.59 13.21 17.34
CA ALA A 234 30.52 14.19 18.43
C ALA A 234 31.81 14.24 19.25
N ARG A 235 32.59 13.15 19.28
CA ARG A 235 33.91 13.10 19.92
C ARG A 235 35.08 13.41 18.97
N GLN A 236 34.96 13.04 17.70
CA GLN A 236 36.07 13.04 16.73
C GLN A 236 35.85 13.99 15.55
N GLY A 237 34.70 14.67 15.47
CA GLY A 237 34.37 15.62 14.44
C GLY A 237 34.57 17.08 14.86
N SER A 238 34.81 17.92 13.86
CA SER A 238 34.69 19.38 13.97
C SER A 238 33.43 19.82 13.25
N THR A 239 32.50 20.44 13.98
CA THR A 239 31.22 20.96 13.46
C THR A 239 31.25 22.47 13.36
N ARG A 240 30.75 22.99 12.25
CA ARG A 240 30.55 24.42 11.98
C ARG A 240 29.11 24.68 11.57
N VAL A 241 28.54 25.75 12.10
CA VAL A 241 27.24 26.28 11.71
C VAL A 241 27.46 27.59 10.95
N ASP A 242 26.84 27.72 9.77
CA ASP A 242 26.80 28.97 9.00
C ASP A 242 25.37 29.50 8.90
N ALA A 243 25.16 30.76 9.26
CA ALA A 243 23.89 31.46 9.04
C ALA A 243 23.62 31.67 7.54
N LEU A 244 22.36 31.56 7.12
CA LEU A 244 21.89 31.88 5.77
C LEU A 244 20.66 32.79 5.85
N ARG A 245 20.34 33.51 4.75
CA ARG A 245 19.26 34.51 4.72
C ARG A 245 17.89 33.98 5.19
N THR A 246 17.59 32.70 4.93
CA THR A 246 16.30 32.06 5.25
C THR A 246 16.49 30.69 5.90
N GLY A 247 17.59 30.49 6.65
CA GLY A 247 17.98 29.19 7.16
C GLY A 247 19.41 29.13 7.69
N PHE A 248 19.98 27.93 7.71
CA PHE A 248 21.35 27.70 8.17
C PHE A 248 21.94 26.41 7.58
N ARG A 249 23.27 26.29 7.63
CA ARG A 249 24.01 25.09 7.24
C ARG A 249 24.79 24.54 8.43
N ILE A 250 24.71 23.23 8.67
CA ILE A 250 25.62 22.49 9.53
C ILE A 250 26.62 21.75 8.62
N ALA A 251 27.91 21.84 8.93
CA ALA A 251 28.96 21.07 8.28
C ALA A 251 29.85 20.41 9.33
N THR A 252 30.02 19.09 9.25
CA THR A 252 30.87 18.32 10.15
C THR A 252 31.95 17.62 9.33
N THR A 253 33.22 17.71 9.76
CA THR A 253 34.30 16.86 9.21
C THR A 253 35.02 16.10 10.31
N ALA A 254 35.32 14.83 10.05
CA ALA A 254 36.02 13.93 10.95
C ALA A 254 36.96 13.03 10.14
N THR A 255 37.95 12.41 10.78
CA THR A 255 38.84 11.42 10.15
C THR A 255 38.64 10.08 10.85
N ASP A 256 38.44 9.01 10.08
CA ASP A 256 38.29 7.67 10.63
C ASP A 256 39.63 6.99 10.95
N SER A 257 39.57 5.89 11.71
CA SER A 257 40.77 5.14 12.14
C SER A 257 41.55 4.49 10.99
N GLY A 258 40.98 4.46 9.77
CA GLY A 258 41.64 4.02 8.54
C GLY A 258 42.08 5.19 7.64
N GLY A 259 42.16 6.40 8.19
CA GLY A 259 42.68 7.59 7.52
C GLY A 259 41.76 8.27 6.51
N ALA A 260 40.49 7.86 6.36
CA ALA A 260 39.58 8.56 5.47
C ALA A 260 38.94 9.76 6.15
N ARG A 261 38.91 10.89 5.43
CA ARG A 261 38.20 12.09 5.85
C ARG A 261 36.74 12.00 5.43
N TRP A 262 35.86 12.05 6.42
CA TRP A 262 34.42 12.16 6.27
C TRP A 262 33.99 13.63 6.27
N MET A 263 32.97 13.94 5.48
CA MET A 263 32.37 15.27 5.41
C MET A 263 30.86 15.15 5.28
N LEU A 264 30.14 15.58 6.32
CA LEU A 264 28.68 15.65 6.36
C LEU A 264 28.26 17.12 6.23
N ARG A 265 27.22 17.38 5.44
CA ARG A 265 26.68 18.72 5.20
C ARG A 265 25.17 18.66 5.21
N GLN A 266 24.54 19.45 6.08
CA GLN A 266 23.10 19.61 6.15
C GLN A 266 22.75 21.09 5.93
N HIS A 267 21.77 21.36 5.07
CA HIS A 267 21.25 22.70 4.81
C HIS A 267 19.76 22.71 5.12
N PHE A 268 19.36 23.57 6.06
CA PHE A 268 17.98 23.76 6.51
C PHE A 268 17.49 25.11 6.00
N GLN A 269 16.36 25.12 5.28
CA GLN A 269 15.82 26.32 4.65
C GLN A 269 14.30 26.41 4.86
N ALA A 270 13.80 27.61 5.17
CA ALA A 270 12.36 27.86 5.21
C ALA A 270 11.74 27.61 3.83
N SER A 271 10.74 26.73 3.74
CA SER A 271 10.00 26.50 2.51
C SER A 271 8.96 27.60 2.28
N ARG A 272 8.54 27.76 1.02
CA ARG A 272 7.35 28.55 0.65
C ARG A 272 6.03 27.95 1.20
N HIS A 273 6.04 26.66 1.56
CA HIS A 273 4.89 25.97 2.13
C HIS A 273 4.86 26.21 3.65
N PRO A 274 3.77 26.76 4.24
CA PRO A 274 3.70 27.02 5.67
C PRO A 274 3.84 25.75 6.52
N GLY A 275 4.62 25.81 7.60
CA GLY A 275 4.87 24.65 8.47
C GLY A 275 5.91 23.67 7.92
N VAL A 276 6.69 24.07 6.91
CA VAL A 276 7.66 23.21 6.22
C VAL A 276 9.05 23.86 6.20
N VAL A 277 10.06 23.10 6.65
CA VAL A 277 11.49 23.44 6.50
C VAL A 277 12.13 22.38 5.60
N GLU A 278 12.64 22.81 4.45
CA GLU A 278 13.36 21.95 3.52
C GLU A 278 14.74 21.60 4.08
N VAL A 279 15.16 20.36 3.89
CA VAL A 279 16.44 19.83 4.36
C VAL A 279 17.16 19.13 3.22
N PHE A 280 18.35 19.60 2.86
CA PHE A 280 19.27 18.84 2.04
C PHE A 280 20.41 18.33 2.89
N SER A 281 20.59 17.01 2.98
CA SER A 281 21.71 16.38 3.68
C SER A 281 22.56 15.57 2.73
N SER A 282 23.88 15.64 2.88
CA SER A 282 24.83 14.84 2.12
C SER A 282 26.03 14.42 2.95
N ALA A 283 26.58 13.25 2.62
CA ALA A 283 27.77 12.68 3.25
C ALA A 283 28.72 12.19 2.16
N ALA A 284 30.00 12.57 2.27
CA ALA A 284 31.08 12.14 1.39
C ALA A 284 32.28 11.65 2.22
N VAL A 285 33.11 10.82 1.59
CA VAL A 285 34.32 10.24 2.19
C VAL A 285 35.49 10.32 1.21
N SER A 286 36.73 10.48 1.70
CA SER A 286 37.93 10.66 0.85
C SER A 286 38.55 9.37 0.33
N LEU A 287 38.20 8.22 0.90
CA LEU A 287 38.62 6.88 0.46
C LEU A 287 37.39 5.97 0.42
N ASP A 288 37.41 4.93 -0.40
CA ASP A 288 36.33 3.95 -0.43
C ASP A 288 36.06 3.36 0.97
N ARG A 289 34.77 3.29 1.33
CA ARG A 289 34.31 2.70 2.60
C ARG A 289 33.08 1.82 2.37
N ARG A 290 33.13 0.59 2.88
CA ARG A 290 31.99 -0.34 2.85
C ARG A 290 31.12 -0.08 4.07
N VAL A 291 30.19 0.86 3.93
CA VAL A 291 29.39 1.42 5.02
C VAL A 291 28.30 0.44 5.43
N VAL A 292 28.09 0.29 6.73
CA VAL A 292 26.98 -0.49 7.32
C VAL A 292 25.98 0.40 8.05
N TRP A 293 26.40 1.60 8.48
CA TRP A 293 25.54 2.59 9.10
C TRP A 293 26.04 4.02 8.83
N LEU A 294 25.18 4.87 8.27
CA LEU A 294 25.45 6.28 8.04
C LEU A 294 24.13 7.07 8.12
N PRO A 295 23.86 7.78 9.23
CA PRO A 295 22.66 8.60 9.37
C PRO A 295 22.82 9.90 8.56
N LEU A 296 21.91 10.14 7.61
CA LEU A 296 21.90 11.40 6.85
C LEU A 296 21.00 12.45 7.53
N LEU A 297 19.88 12.00 8.08
CA LEU A 297 18.97 12.83 8.87
C LEU A 297 18.23 11.94 9.87
N MET A 298 18.37 12.23 11.16
CA MET A 298 17.68 11.54 12.26
C MET A 298 16.99 12.60 13.13
N VAL A 299 15.70 12.43 13.36
CA VAL A 299 14.83 13.31 14.14
C VAL A 299 14.27 12.51 15.30
N LEU A 300 14.44 13.05 16.51
CA LEU A 300 13.99 12.47 17.77
C LEU A 300 12.83 13.32 18.29
N ALA A 301 11.60 12.80 18.24
CA ALA A 301 10.39 13.48 18.69
C ALA A 301 10.08 13.18 20.16
N GLY A 302 9.72 14.21 20.94
CA GLY A 302 9.44 14.10 22.38
C GLY A 302 10.61 13.88 23.38
N PRO A 303 11.92 13.96 23.05
CA PRO A 303 12.98 13.57 23.99
C PRO A 303 13.15 14.52 25.17
N GLY A 304 13.49 13.97 26.35
CA GLY A 304 13.71 14.71 27.59
C GLY A 304 12.47 14.86 28.47
N ALA A 305 11.76 13.75 28.73
CA ALA A 305 10.48 13.69 29.44
C ALA A 305 10.46 14.40 30.82
N ASP A 306 11.61 14.48 31.50
CA ASP A 306 11.73 15.11 32.84
C ASP A 306 11.57 16.65 32.82
N ARG A 307 11.42 17.26 31.64
CA ARG A 307 11.23 18.72 31.51
C ARG A 307 9.74 19.09 31.37
N PRO A 308 9.24 20.09 32.13
CA PRO A 308 7.87 20.59 31.98
C PRO A 308 7.55 20.96 30.54
N GLY A 309 6.50 20.32 29.99
CA GLY A 309 6.04 20.58 28.63
C GLY A 309 6.70 19.75 27.52
N VAL A 310 7.61 18.83 27.83
CA VAL A 310 8.07 17.80 26.87
C VAL A 310 7.08 16.63 26.82
N LEU A 311 7.03 15.89 25.70
CA LEU A 311 6.05 14.82 25.46
C LEU A 311 6.49 13.45 26.03
N GLY A 312 7.79 13.18 26.06
CA GLY A 312 8.32 11.86 26.38
C GLY A 312 7.94 10.81 25.32
N THR A 313 7.68 9.60 25.78
CA THR A 313 7.28 8.43 24.96
C THR A 313 5.79 8.35 24.66
N ARG A 314 4.97 9.25 25.22
CA ARG A 314 3.50 9.27 25.05
C ARG A 314 3.13 10.03 23.78
N LYS A 315 2.23 9.48 22.98
CA LYS A 315 1.67 10.14 21.78
C LYS A 315 0.18 9.86 21.66
N HIS A 316 -0.55 10.70 20.93
CA HIS A 316 -1.93 10.35 20.56
C HIS A 316 -1.92 9.51 19.27
N GLN A 317 -1.10 9.86 18.28
CA GLN A 317 -0.90 9.04 17.09
C GLN A 317 0.57 9.02 16.60
N GLY A 318 0.96 7.88 16.02
CA GLY A 318 2.21 7.72 15.26
C GLY A 318 1.93 7.16 13.86
N LEU A 319 2.71 7.56 12.86
CA LEU A 319 2.50 7.15 11.47
C LEU A 319 3.82 6.89 10.75
N PHE A 320 3.90 5.77 10.05
CA PHE A 320 4.87 5.49 9.01
C PHE A 320 4.10 4.86 7.84
N CYS A 321 3.88 5.64 6.78
CA CYS A 321 2.89 5.30 5.76
C CYS A 321 3.22 3.98 5.05
N GLY A 322 2.26 3.05 5.06
CA GLY A 322 2.40 1.69 4.52
C GLY A 322 2.90 0.64 5.51
N VAL A 323 3.27 1.03 6.74
CA VAL A 323 3.99 0.16 7.69
C VAL A 323 3.42 0.23 9.12
N GLU A 324 3.16 1.43 9.65
CA GLU A 324 2.67 1.66 11.02
C GLU A 324 1.60 2.76 11.02
N TYR A 325 0.47 2.55 11.71
CA TYR A 325 -0.48 3.61 12.07
C TYR A 325 -0.95 3.33 13.50
N LEU A 326 -0.35 4.04 14.44
CA LEU A 326 -0.36 3.74 15.87
C LEU A 326 -1.23 4.73 16.62
N GLU A 327 -1.82 4.27 17.71
CA GLU A 327 -2.28 5.12 18.80
C GLU A 327 -1.14 5.26 19.83
N ASP A 328 -1.45 5.29 21.13
CA ASP A 328 -0.45 5.36 22.19
C ASP A 328 0.18 3.99 22.51
N GLU A 329 0.72 3.33 21.47
CA GLU A 329 1.26 1.98 21.53
C GLU A 329 2.62 1.83 20.85
N GLU A 330 3.31 0.71 21.06
CA GLU A 330 4.64 0.49 20.50
C GLU A 330 4.59 0.11 19.01
N SER A 331 5.44 0.76 18.21
CA SER A 331 5.78 0.31 16.86
C SER A 331 6.43 -1.07 16.92
N SER A 332 6.26 -1.86 15.87
CA SER A 332 6.78 -3.23 15.79
C SER A 332 6.31 -4.17 16.91
N SER A 333 5.15 -3.90 17.51
CA SER A 333 4.47 -4.84 18.41
C SER A 333 3.83 -6.00 17.63
N GLU A 334 3.54 -7.11 18.33
CA GLU A 334 2.94 -8.30 17.73
C GLU A 334 1.41 -8.26 17.59
N ARG A 335 0.78 -7.08 17.74
CA ARG A 335 -0.69 -6.94 17.72
C ARG A 335 -1.29 -7.17 16.34
N ASP A 336 -0.62 -6.72 15.28
CA ASP A 336 -1.07 -6.84 13.87
C ASP A 336 -0.56 -8.12 13.18
N ILE A 337 0.58 -8.62 13.63
CA ILE A 337 1.38 -9.71 13.04
C ILE A 337 2.39 -10.19 14.08
N ARG A 338 2.61 -11.50 14.21
CA ARG A 338 3.52 -12.14 15.18
C ARG A 338 4.84 -12.55 14.53
N GLY A 339 5.87 -12.74 15.36
CA GLY A 339 7.17 -13.23 14.92
C GLY A 339 7.95 -12.21 14.07
N PRO A 340 8.85 -12.66 13.17
CA PRO A 340 9.75 -11.78 12.43
C PRO A 340 9.05 -10.67 11.62
N GLY A 341 7.83 -10.92 11.14
CA GLY A 341 7.05 -9.94 10.38
C GLY A 341 6.62 -8.69 11.18
N ALA A 342 6.65 -8.76 12.52
CA ALA A 342 6.41 -7.62 13.39
C ALA A 342 7.56 -6.60 13.37
N ARG A 343 8.78 -7.01 13.00
CA ARG A 343 10.00 -6.20 13.09
C ARG A 343 10.05 -5.14 11.97
N ARG A 344 9.36 -4.03 12.20
CA ARG A 344 9.08 -2.97 11.21
C ARG A 344 9.99 -1.75 11.30
N LYS A 345 10.92 -1.70 12.27
CA LYS A 345 11.82 -0.55 12.53
C LYS A 345 12.58 -0.04 11.31
N VAL A 346 13.07 -0.96 10.46
CA VAL A 346 13.67 -0.69 9.16
C VAL A 346 13.05 -1.67 8.16
N PRO A 347 11.96 -1.31 7.48
CA PRO A 347 11.24 -2.20 6.58
C PRO A 347 11.97 -2.32 5.24
N ASP A 348 11.51 -3.24 4.39
CA ASP A 348 11.75 -3.12 2.94
C ASP A 348 11.15 -1.81 2.42
N THR A 349 11.92 -1.01 1.67
CA THR A 349 11.45 0.24 1.04
C THR A 349 10.20 0.02 0.16
N LEU A 350 10.01 -1.19 -0.39
CA LEU A 350 8.78 -1.56 -1.12
C LEU A 350 7.50 -1.35 -0.31
N LYS A 351 7.54 -1.50 1.02
CA LYS A 351 6.37 -1.37 1.90
C LYS A 351 5.90 0.07 2.11
N ILE A 352 6.72 1.05 1.72
CA ILE A 352 6.47 2.47 1.99
C ILE A 352 5.58 3.05 0.90
N THR A 353 4.32 3.31 1.23
CA THR A 353 3.29 3.81 0.30
C THR A 353 3.53 5.27 -0.10
N LEU A 354 3.94 6.10 0.85
CA LEU A 354 4.46 7.44 0.61
C LEU A 354 5.58 7.78 1.62
N PRO A 355 6.61 8.54 1.23
CA PRO A 355 7.77 8.83 2.07
C PRO A 355 7.44 9.88 3.15
N LEU A 356 6.70 9.45 4.18
CA LEU A 356 6.28 10.23 5.32
C LEU A 356 6.30 9.39 6.62
N MET A 357 6.97 9.92 7.64
CA MET A 357 6.81 9.53 9.04
C MET A 357 6.28 10.73 9.85
N ALA A 358 5.46 10.50 10.86
CA ALA A 358 4.95 11.56 11.74
C ALA A 358 4.63 11.06 13.16
N ILE A 359 4.78 11.96 14.14
CA ILE A 359 4.29 11.79 15.51
C ILE A 359 3.37 12.98 15.82
N GLN A 360 2.18 12.70 16.36
CA GLN A 360 1.22 13.71 16.81
C GLN A 360 0.90 13.51 18.30
N ALA A 361 1.04 14.58 19.07
CA ALA A 361 0.79 14.63 20.50
C ALA A 361 0.64 16.09 20.99
N GLY A 362 -0.15 16.31 22.04
CA GLY A 362 -0.30 17.65 22.65
C GLY A 362 -0.83 18.72 21.69
N GLY A 363 -1.80 18.36 20.84
CA GLY A 363 -2.42 19.24 19.83
C GLY A 363 -1.48 19.68 18.71
N ARG A 364 -0.39 18.94 18.46
CA ARG A 364 0.65 19.26 17.47
C ARG A 364 1.20 18.01 16.81
N HIS A 365 1.67 18.12 15.57
CA HIS A 365 2.48 17.09 14.94
C HIS A 365 3.87 17.60 14.59
N VAL A 366 4.81 16.66 14.51
CA VAL A 366 6.10 16.80 13.82
C VAL A 366 6.24 15.63 12.85
N GLY A 367 6.75 15.89 11.64
CA GLY A 367 6.90 14.86 10.61
C GLY A 367 8.17 15.01 9.79
N LEU A 368 8.55 13.90 9.14
CA LEU A 368 9.70 13.80 8.26
C LEU A 368 9.25 13.28 6.88
N LEU A 369 9.37 14.14 5.88
CA LEU A 369 9.15 13.89 4.46
C LEU A 369 10.51 13.62 3.78
N TRP A 370 10.61 12.71 2.82
CA TRP A 370 11.81 12.59 1.97
C TRP A 370 11.50 12.36 0.48
N GLU A 371 12.54 12.35 -0.35
CA GLU A 371 12.50 11.90 -1.75
C GLU A 371 13.00 10.45 -1.80
N PRO A 372 12.26 9.50 -2.41
CA PRO A 372 12.67 8.10 -2.46
C PRO A 372 13.97 7.90 -3.25
N ASP A 373 14.90 7.15 -2.66
CA ASP A 373 16.14 6.66 -3.28
C ASP A 373 16.37 5.22 -2.79
N SER A 374 16.63 4.29 -3.71
CA SER A 374 16.87 2.88 -3.40
C SER A 374 18.14 2.63 -2.57
N ARG A 375 19.05 3.60 -2.53
CA ARG A 375 20.27 3.57 -1.69
C ARG A 375 20.01 3.97 -0.24
N LEU A 376 18.79 4.43 0.09
CA LEU A 376 18.43 4.91 1.42
C LEU A 376 17.41 3.98 2.08
N ALA A 377 17.47 3.92 3.41
CA ALA A 377 16.50 3.21 4.24
C ALA A 377 15.85 4.21 5.22
N ALA A 378 14.57 4.02 5.50
CA ALA A 378 13.88 4.73 6.56
C ALA A 378 13.96 3.95 7.88
N VAL A 379 14.06 4.68 9.00
CA VAL A 379 14.12 4.15 10.36
C VAL A 379 13.00 4.78 11.18
N PHE A 380 12.16 3.96 11.80
CA PHE A 380 11.07 4.39 12.68
C PHE A 380 11.03 3.54 13.95
N ASP A 381 11.13 4.17 15.12
CA ASP A 381 11.04 3.46 16.41
C ASP A 381 10.26 4.32 17.41
N SER A 382 9.10 3.83 17.86
CA SER A 382 8.15 4.62 18.65
C SER A 382 7.51 3.75 19.74
N PRO A 383 7.93 3.85 21.01
CA PRO A 383 9.02 4.69 21.50
C PRO A 383 10.39 4.25 20.96
N ASP A 384 11.35 5.16 20.97
CA ASP A 384 12.73 4.89 20.62
C ASP A 384 13.39 3.96 21.65
N ARG A 385 13.60 2.71 21.24
CA ARG A 385 14.28 1.66 22.00
C ARG A 385 15.69 1.41 21.47
N SER A 386 16.17 2.25 20.54
CA SER A 386 17.42 2.07 19.80
C SER A 386 18.49 3.05 20.23
N PHE A 387 18.15 4.34 20.31
CA PHE A 387 19.10 5.44 20.58
C PHE A 387 18.95 6.02 21.99
N GLY A 388 17.96 5.57 22.77
CA GLY A 388 17.78 5.99 24.17
C GLY A 388 17.35 7.45 24.33
N SER A 389 16.61 8.01 23.37
CA SER A 389 16.19 9.42 23.39
C SER A 389 15.11 9.76 24.42
N GLY A 390 14.40 8.76 24.97
CA GLY A 390 13.24 8.97 25.84
C GLY A 390 12.01 9.53 25.09
N GLY A 391 11.97 9.37 23.77
CA GLY A 391 10.88 9.81 22.89
C GLY A 391 10.64 8.81 21.76
N HIS A 392 10.65 9.28 20.51
CA HIS A 392 10.45 8.49 19.28
C HIS A 392 11.51 8.84 18.23
N ALA A 393 11.99 7.87 17.45
CA ALA A 393 12.97 8.08 16.39
C ALA A 393 12.33 7.99 15.00
N MET A 394 12.68 8.95 14.13
CA MET A 394 12.34 8.96 12.69
C MET A 394 13.59 9.38 11.91
N GLY A 395 13.99 8.66 10.87
CA GLY A 395 15.16 9.07 10.11
C GLY A 395 15.43 8.34 8.81
N ILE A 396 16.43 8.84 8.07
CA ILE A 396 16.88 8.33 6.77
C ILE A 396 18.39 8.04 6.84
N VAL A 397 18.76 6.81 6.48
CA VAL A 397 20.10 6.26 6.64
C VAL A 397 20.59 5.60 5.35
N PHE A 398 21.91 5.43 5.24
CA PHE A 398 22.60 4.64 4.24
C PHE A 398 23.31 3.46 4.94
N PRO A 399 23.37 2.24 4.37
CA PRO A 399 22.77 1.80 3.09
C PRO A 399 21.26 1.58 3.10
N GLY A 400 20.70 1.31 1.92
CA GLY A 400 19.28 1.08 1.71
C GLY A 400 18.74 -0.23 2.30
N SER A 401 17.44 -0.44 2.11
CA SER A 401 16.72 -1.66 2.51
C SER A 401 15.84 -2.13 1.35
N ASN A 402 16.04 -3.38 0.89
CA ASN A 402 15.33 -3.95 -0.25
C ASN A 402 14.71 -5.33 0.02
N GLY A 403 14.55 -5.69 1.31
CA GLY A 403 14.04 -6.99 1.76
C GLY A 403 15.03 -8.16 1.65
N VAL A 404 16.16 -8.00 0.94
CA VAL A 404 17.16 -9.06 0.71
C VAL A 404 18.51 -8.72 1.37
N ASN A 405 18.90 -7.45 1.36
CA ASN A 405 20.20 -6.98 1.85
C ASN A 405 20.28 -6.82 3.39
N ARG A 406 19.19 -7.03 4.11
CA ARG A 406 18.99 -6.68 5.53
C ARG A 406 17.84 -7.53 6.11
N GLU A 407 17.95 -7.92 7.37
CA GLU A 407 16.81 -8.46 8.13
C GLU A 407 15.84 -7.31 8.45
N GLU A 408 14.56 -7.43 8.10
CA GLU A 408 13.60 -6.37 8.41
C GLU A 408 13.58 -6.04 9.91
N GLY A 409 13.62 -4.74 10.23
CA GLY A 409 13.77 -4.24 11.59
C GLY A 409 15.22 -4.04 12.06
N SER A 410 16.22 -4.65 11.42
CA SER A 410 17.63 -4.46 11.78
C SER A 410 18.16 -3.08 11.36
N LEU A 411 18.87 -2.38 12.26
CA LEU A 411 19.58 -1.15 11.90
C LEU A 411 20.75 -1.41 10.94
N LEU A 412 21.31 -2.62 10.93
CA LEU A 412 22.47 -2.99 10.10
C LEU A 412 22.11 -3.96 8.96
N PRO A 413 22.59 -3.72 7.72
CA PRO A 413 22.47 -4.66 6.60
C PRO A 413 23.46 -5.83 6.76
N TYR A 414 23.29 -6.91 5.99
CA TYR A 414 24.13 -8.11 6.13
C TYR A 414 25.60 -7.97 5.70
N GLY A 415 25.95 -6.93 4.93
CA GLY A 415 27.31 -6.80 4.39
C GLY A 415 27.69 -5.42 3.86
N GLY A 416 26.93 -4.37 4.17
CA GLY A 416 27.22 -2.98 3.80
C GLY A 416 27.23 -2.65 2.29
N GLU A 417 27.19 -1.36 1.97
CA GLU A 417 27.30 -0.80 0.61
C GLU A 417 28.55 0.09 0.51
N THR A 418 29.26 0.02 -0.61
CA THR A 418 30.46 0.85 -0.81
C THR A 418 30.08 2.29 -1.16
N LEU A 419 30.35 3.21 -0.23
CA LEU A 419 30.42 4.63 -0.54
C LEU A 419 31.78 4.91 -1.21
N LYS A 420 31.74 5.35 -2.47
CA LYS A 420 32.94 5.61 -3.28
C LYS A 420 33.59 6.93 -2.91
N ALA A 421 34.92 6.96 -2.93
CA ALA A 421 35.72 8.16 -2.67
C ALA A 421 35.23 9.35 -3.52
N GLY A 422 34.93 10.48 -2.87
CA GLY A 422 34.45 11.70 -3.53
C GLY A 422 33.03 11.64 -4.13
N GLN A 423 32.33 10.50 -4.09
CA GLN A 423 30.96 10.36 -4.57
C GLN A 423 29.98 10.44 -3.39
N PRO A 424 29.32 11.59 -3.14
CA PRO A 424 28.43 11.72 -2.00
C PRO A 424 27.18 10.84 -2.14
N VAL A 425 26.66 10.41 -0.99
CA VAL A 425 25.25 10.02 -0.86
C VAL A 425 24.49 11.20 -0.25
N SER A 426 23.24 11.40 -0.67
CA SER A 426 22.44 12.57 -0.26
C SER A 426 20.96 12.26 -0.16
N VAL A 427 20.26 12.96 0.73
CA VAL A 427 18.81 12.95 0.86
C VAL A 427 18.25 14.37 0.72
N ARG A 428 17.16 14.48 -0.05
CA ARG A 428 16.28 15.66 -0.07
C ARG A 428 15.07 15.34 0.82
N ALA A 429 14.90 16.13 1.87
CA ALA A 429 13.90 15.91 2.91
C ALA A 429 13.18 17.21 3.27
N SER A 430 12.15 17.10 4.11
CA SER A 430 11.56 18.26 4.77
C SER A 430 11.05 17.88 6.15
N LEU A 431 11.24 18.79 7.10
CA LEU A 431 10.60 18.74 8.40
C LEU A 431 9.23 19.40 8.29
N LEU A 432 8.22 18.73 8.83
CA LEU A 432 6.83 19.16 8.87
C LEU A 432 6.45 19.50 10.32
N GLY A 433 5.66 20.56 10.52
CA GLY A 433 5.16 20.93 11.83
C GLY A 433 3.90 21.79 11.79
N GLY A 434 2.89 21.41 12.58
CA GLY A 434 1.63 22.13 12.68
C GLY A 434 0.85 21.84 13.96
N ARG A 435 -0.23 22.59 14.20
CA ARG A 435 -1.25 22.25 15.19
C ARG A 435 -2.18 21.20 14.60
N SER A 436 -2.54 20.17 15.36
CA SER A 436 -3.34 19.05 14.88
C SER A 436 -3.73 18.09 16.00
N GLU A 437 -4.95 17.54 15.92
CA GLU A 437 -5.44 16.47 16.80
C GLU A 437 -5.19 15.06 16.23
N SER A 438 -4.59 14.95 15.04
CA SER A 438 -4.29 13.69 14.35
C SER A 438 -3.11 13.83 13.39
N VAL A 439 -2.40 12.73 13.10
CA VAL A 439 -1.37 12.66 12.04
C VAL A 439 -1.91 12.97 10.63
N VAL A 440 -3.24 12.97 10.43
CA VAL A 440 -3.91 13.38 9.18
C VAL A 440 -3.41 14.73 8.63
N GLU A 441 -3.06 15.70 9.49
CA GLU A 441 -2.52 16.98 9.02
C GLU A 441 -1.13 16.86 8.38
N ALA A 442 -0.30 15.90 8.81
CA ALA A 442 0.97 15.61 8.15
C ALA A 442 0.76 14.99 6.75
N VAL A 443 -0.28 14.15 6.59
CA VAL A 443 -0.66 13.55 5.29
C VAL A 443 -1.21 14.63 4.33
N LYS A 444 -2.00 15.57 4.83
CA LYS A 444 -2.43 16.76 4.08
C LYS A 444 -1.22 17.60 3.63
N GLN A 445 -0.29 17.89 4.54
CA GLN A 445 0.93 18.63 4.22
C GLN A 445 1.79 17.91 3.17
N TYR A 446 1.92 16.57 3.25
CA TYR A 446 2.57 15.78 2.19
C TYR A 446 1.97 16.07 0.81
N VAL A 447 0.64 16.00 0.68
CA VAL A 447 -0.04 16.22 -0.61
C VAL A 447 0.07 17.68 -1.07
N VAL A 448 0.14 18.66 -0.16
CA VAL A 448 0.41 20.07 -0.50
C VAL A 448 1.84 20.29 -1.01
N VAL A 449 2.83 19.59 -0.44
CA VAL A 449 4.26 19.76 -0.79
C VAL A 449 4.65 18.97 -2.04
N ARG A 450 4.24 17.70 -2.15
CA ARG A 450 4.59 16.82 -3.27
C ARG A 450 3.59 16.83 -4.42
N GLY A 451 2.35 17.24 -4.15
CA GLY A 451 1.22 16.96 -5.04
C GLY A 451 0.84 15.48 -5.04
N LEU A 452 -0.26 15.17 -5.72
CA LEU A 452 -0.55 13.79 -6.12
C LEU A 452 0.16 13.47 -7.46
N PRO A 453 0.67 12.25 -7.67
CA PRO A 453 1.30 11.83 -8.93
C PRO A 453 0.34 11.96 -10.14
N PRO A 454 0.84 11.91 -11.39
CA PRO A 454 -0.03 11.77 -12.55
C PRO A 454 -0.80 10.44 -12.47
N LEU A 455 -1.98 10.38 -13.11
CA LEU A 455 -2.73 9.12 -13.23
C LEU A 455 -1.88 8.08 -13.99
N PRO A 456 -1.95 6.79 -13.63
CA PRO A 456 -1.27 5.73 -14.37
C PRO A 456 -1.78 5.70 -15.83
N GLY A 457 -0.87 5.48 -16.79
CA GLY A 457 -1.28 5.09 -18.13
C GLY A 457 -2.01 3.74 -18.07
N SER A 458 -3.01 3.52 -18.91
CA SER A 458 -3.92 2.38 -18.78
C SER A 458 -3.25 1.01 -18.86
N GLY A 459 -2.05 0.88 -19.45
CA GLY A 459 -1.24 -0.35 -19.46
C GLY A 459 -0.95 -0.82 -20.88
N SER A 460 -1.14 -2.10 -21.17
CA SER A 460 -1.26 -2.65 -22.55
C SER A 460 -2.38 -1.97 -23.35
N TRP A 461 -3.30 -1.33 -22.64
CA TRP A 461 -4.42 -0.53 -23.13
C TRP A 461 -4.02 0.91 -23.53
N ASP A 462 -2.72 1.23 -23.54
CA ASP A 462 -2.16 2.46 -24.11
C ASP A 462 -1.68 2.17 -25.55
N PRO A 463 -2.26 2.76 -26.61
CA PRO A 463 -1.86 2.49 -28.00
C PRO A 463 -0.40 2.80 -28.33
N SER A 464 0.35 3.47 -27.45
CA SER A 464 1.80 3.68 -27.62
C SER A 464 2.66 2.45 -27.31
N SER A 465 2.16 1.44 -26.56
CA SER A 465 2.97 0.24 -26.23
C SER A 465 3.23 -0.69 -27.42
N ALA A 466 2.49 -0.54 -28.52
CA ALA A 466 2.64 -1.34 -29.74
C ALA A 466 3.81 -0.90 -30.65
N ALA A 467 4.43 0.27 -30.41
CA ALA A 467 5.46 0.83 -31.29
C ALA A 467 6.89 0.26 -31.07
N GLY A 468 7.09 -0.60 -30.06
CA GLY A 468 8.42 -1.00 -29.59
C GLY A 468 9.13 -2.13 -30.32
N SER A 469 8.52 -2.77 -31.33
CA SER A 469 9.01 -4.05 -31.89
C SER A 469 9.46 -4.04 -33.36
N ARG A 470 9.62 -2.86 -33.98
CA ARG A 470 10.14 -2.73 -35.36
C ARG A 470 11.26 -1.69 -35.50
N ALA A 471 12.44 -2.04 -35.00
CA ALA A 471 13.70 -1.42 -35.39
C ALA A 471 14.62 -2.48 -36.03
N GLY A 472 14.28 -2.87 -37.27
CA GLY A 472 15.17 -3.65 -38.12
C GLY A 472 16.39 -2.83 -38.53
N SER A 473 17.51 -3.52 -38.76
CA SER A 473 18.82 -2.96 -39.12
C SER A 473 18.79 -1.92 -40.26
N ARG A 474 19.56 -0.83 -40.13
CA ARG A 474 20.35 -0.21 -41.21
C ARG A 474 21.21 0.97 -40.71
N GLY A 475 22.39 1.13 -41.33
CA GLY A 475 23.01 2.45 -41.53
C GLY A 475 23.99 2.93 -40.46
N THR A 476 25.25 2.55 -40.61
CA THR A 476 26.38 3.27 -40.01
C THR A 476 26.50 4.68 -40.62
N GLY A 477 26.60 5.73 -39.79
CA GLY A 477 26.74 7.12 -40.27
C GLY A 477 27.34 8.05 -39.22
N ARG A 478 28.55 8.57 -39.50
CA ARG A 478 29.28 9.50 -38.63
C ARG A 478 28.51 10.81 -38.42
N GLN A 479 28.38 11.29 -37.18
CA GLN A 479 28.07 12.69 -36.89
C GLN A 479 29.34 13.46 -36.50
N LYS A 480 29.57 14.59 -37.19
CA LYS A 480 30.49 15.65 -36.78
C LYS A 480 29.73 16.71 -35.98
N MET A 481 30.33 17.20 -34.89
CA MET A 481 30.01 18.53 -34.33
C MET A 481 30.37 19.63 -35.36
N PRO A 482 29.72 20.80 -35.33
CA PRO A 482 30.42 21.94 -34.72
C PRO A 482 29.56 23.01 -34.02
N SER A 483 30.14 23.56 -32.94
CA SER A 483 30.33 24.99 -32.61
C SER A 483 29.31 26.07 -33.03
N ALA A 484 28.77 26.72 -31.99
CA ALA A 484 28.52 28.15 -31.79
C ALA A 484 28.88 29.21 -32.86
N ALA A 485 28.00 30.22 -33.00
CA ALA A 485 28.35 31.63 -33.20
C ALA A 485 27.21 32.58 -32.72
N VAL A 486 27.56 33.80 -32.30
CA VAL A 486 26.65 34.86 -31.83
C VAL A 486 26.58 36.00 -32.85
N ARG A 487 25.41 36.63 -33.05
CA ARG A 487 25.33 38.04 -33.49
C ARG A 487 23.99 38.71 -33.13
N ARG A 488 24.07 39.99 -32.73
CA ARG A 488 22.93 40.91 -32.55
C ARG A 488 22.76 41.75 -33.82
N ALA A 489 21.52 42.13 -34.16
CA ALA A 489 21.18 43.45 -34.72
C ALA A 489 19.67 43.72 -34.65
N SER A 490 19.31 45.00 -34.71
CA SER A 490 17.96 45.58 -34.56
C SER A 490 17.12 45.60 -35.84
N GLY A 491 15.78 45.65 -35.69
CA GLY A 491 14.86 46.05 -36.76
C GLY A 491 13.40 45.91 -36.32
N ALA A 492 12.59 46.96 -36.47
CA ALA A 492 11.18 46.97 -36.10
C ALA A 492 10.27 47.14 -37.32
N SER A 493 9.30 46.24 -37.51
CA SER A 493 8.11 46.49 -38.34
C SER A 493 7.00 45.48 -38.07
N ARG A 494 5.75 45.92 -38.22
CA ARG A 494 4.52 45.11 -38.11
C ARG A 494 4.43 44.09 -39.25
N GLY A 495 3.81 42.95 -39.00
CA GLY A 495 3.42 41.98 -40.03
C GLY A 495 2.92 40.67 -39.41
N GLY A 496 1.80 40.13 -39.90
CA GLY A 496 1.17 38.94 -39.30
C GLY A 496 2.02 37.68 -39.38
N ILE A 497 2.01 36.88 -38.31
CA ILE A 497 2.62 35.54 -38.30
C ILE A 497 1.49 34.52 -38.10
N GLY A 498 1.17 33.79 -39.17
CA GLY A 498 0.53 32.48 -39.04
C GLY A 498 1.54 31.52 -38.41
N ALA A 499 1.20 30.94 -37.26
CA ALA A 499 2.07 29.96 -36.61
C ALA A 499 2.04 28.62 -37.36
N PRO A 500 3.19 27.99 -37.65
CA PRO A 500 3.22 26.66 -38.25
C PRO A 500 2.78 25.59 -37.24
N ASP A 501 2.25 24.48 -37.76
CA ASP A 501 1.56 23.45 -36.98
C ASP A 501 2.53 22.60 -36.11
N GLY A 502 2.79 23.09 -34.90
CA GLY A 502 3.74 22.54 -33.95
C GLY A 502 3.20 21.37 -33.13
N ALA A 503 3.22 20.17 -33.71
CA ALA A 503 3.33 18.87 -33.03
C ALA A 503 2.61 18.72 -31.66
N ARG A 504 1.27 18.76 -31.66
CA ARG A 504 0.50 18.18 -30.54
C ARG A 504 0.79 16.67 -30.45
N ARG A 505 1.65 16.25 -29.52
CA ARG A 505 1.69 14.85 -29.07
C ARG A 505 0.29 14.46 -28.59
N ARG A 506 -0.43 13.67 -29.40
CA ARG A 506 -1.76 13.18 -29.04
C ARG A 506 -1.64 12.34 -27.76
N ALA A 507 -2.45 12.68 -26.75
CA ALA A 507 -2.70 11.74 -25.66
C ALA A 507 -3.30 10.44 -26.25
N PRO A 508 -3.03 9.27 -25.65
CA PRO A 508 -3.68 8.02 -26.05
C PRO A 508 -5.20 8.18 -26.03
N ASP A 509 -5.90 7.59 -27.00
CA ASP A 509 -7.34 7.75 -27.12
C ASP A 509 -8.05 7.09 -25.93
N ALA A 510 -8.56 7.91 -25.02
CA ALA A 510 -9.30 7.47 -23.84
C ALA A 510 -10.53 6.62 -24.20
N ARG A 511 -11.10 6.78 -25.40
CA ARG A 511 -12.20 5.92 -25.90
C ARG A 511 -11.71 4.51 -26.23
N ALA A 512 -10.51 4.38 -26.79
CA ALA A 512 -9.89 3.08 -27.07
C ALA A 512 -9.56 2.35 -25.77
N ALA A 513 -8.94 3.03 -24.81
CA ALA A 513 -8.64 2.47 -23.48
C ALA A 513 -9.92 2.04 -22.74
N ALA A 514 -10.97 2.87 -22.76
CA ALA A 514 -12.27 2.52 -22.20
C ALA A 514 -12.86 1.29 -22.89
N ARG A 515 -12.97 1.28 -24.22
CA ARG A 515 -13.55 0.15 -24.98
C ARG A 515 -12.81 -1.16 -24.72
N ALA A 516 -11.48 -1.12 -24.64
CA ALA A 516 -10.68 -2.31 -24.42
C ALA A 516 -10.86 -2.87 -22.99
N TYR A 517 -10.92 -1.99 -21.97
CA TYR A 517 -11.34 -2.38 -20.62
C TYR A 517 -12.75 -3.02 -20.61
N LEU A 518 -13.72 -2.45 -21.33
CA LEU A 518 -15.09 -3.01 -21.40
C LEU A 518 -15.11 -4.42 -22.00
N HIS A 519 -14.32 -4.68 -23.04
CA HIS A 519 -14.17 -6.03 -23.59
C HIS A 519 -13.53 -7.00 -22.60
N ASN A 520 -12.53 -6.56 -21.83
CA ASN A 520 -11.91 -7.39 -20.80
C ASN A 520 -12.92 -7.75 -19.68
N ALA A 521 -13.67 -6.76 -19.17
CA ALA A 521 -14.71 -6.98 -18.16
C ALA A 521 -15.84 -7.91 -18.66
N ALA A 522 -16.26 -7.76 -19.92
CA ALA A 522 -17.25 -8.65 -20.54
C ALA A 522 -16.77 -10.10 -20.65
N ALA A 523 -15.49 -10.32 -21.00
CA ALA A 523 -14.89 -11.65 -20.98
C ALA A 523 -14.79 -12.21 -19.56
N GLY A 524 -14.47 -11.38 -18.56
CA GLY A 524 -14.50 -11.76 -17.15
C GLY A 524 -15.85 -12.29 -16.70
N TRP A 525 -16.95 -11.64 -17.11
CA TRP A 525 -18.30 -12.09 -16.76
C TRP A 525 -18.82 -13.30 -17.56
N THR A 526 -18.21 -13.68 -18.69
CA THR A 526 -18.80 -14.70 -19.60
C THR A 526 -17.88 -15.83 -20.03
N ARG A 527 -16.56 -15.72 -19.79
CA ARG A 527 -15.54 -16.68 -20.26
C ARG A 527 -14.55 -17.08 -19.17
N SER A 528 -14.54 -16.38 -18.05
CA SER A 528 -13.77 -16.76 -16.86
C SER A 528 -14.57 -17.75 -15.99
N ARG A 529 -13.91 -18.36 -15.00
CA ARG A 529 -14.52 -19.33 -14.09
C ARG A 529 -15.40 -18.71 -12.99
N VAL A 530 -15.57 -17.38 -12.94
CA VAL A 530 -16.58 -16.79 -12.03
C VAL A 530 -18.01 -16.97 -12.55
N ALA A 531 -18.20 -17.23 -13.85
CA ALA A 531 -19.50 -17.62 -14.40
C ALA A 531 -19.62 -19.14 -14.43
N GLU A 532 -20.73 -19.69 -13.91
CA GLU A 532 -20.94 -21.13 -13.85
C GLU A 532 -22.38 -21.55 -14.09
N GLY A 533 -22.55 -22.60 -14.88
CA GLY A 533 -23.87 -23.00 -15.38
C GLY A 533 -24.54 -21.87 -16.14
N ASP A 534 -25.86 -21.92 -16.22
CA ASP A 534 -26.62 -20.89 -16.92
C ASP A 534 -27.13 -19.81 -15.94
N GLY A 535 -26.37 -18.72 -15.78
CA GLY A 535 -26.79 -17.53 -15.01
C GLY A 535 -26.46 -17.52 -13.52
N ARG A 536 -25.42 -18.24 -13.06
CA ARG A 536 -24.89 -18.09 -11.68
C ARG A 536 -23.45 -17.56 -11.68
N PHE A 537 -23.10 -16.84 -10.63
CA PHE A 537 -21.81 -16.15 -10.50
C PHE A 537 -21.16 -16.43 -9.14
N ARG A 538 -19.84 -16.61 -9.15
CA ARG A 538 -18.99 -16.72 -7.97
C ARG A 538 -18.50 -15.33 -7.56
N HIS A 539 -18.25 -15.15 -6.27
CA HIS A 539 -17.57 -13.96 -5.76
C HIS A 539 -16.15 -13.82 -6.34
N ALA A 540 -15.40 -14.91 -6.30
CA ALA A 540 -14.03 -15.02 -6.78
C ALA A 540 -13.73 -16.44 -7.27
N TRP A 541 -12.57 -16.66 -7.91
CA TRP A 541 -12.10 -17.99 -8.31
C TRP A 541 -10.56 -18.05 -8.39
N PRO A 542 -9.88 -19.17 -8.09
CA PRO A 542 -10.38 -20.40 -7.48
C PRO A 542 -10.66 -20.24 -5.98
N GLY A 543 -11.09 -21.31 -5.31
CA GLY A 543 -11.37 -21.35 -3.88
C GLY A 543 -12.82 -21.77 -3.55
N GLY A 544 -13.19 -21.69 -2.27
CA GLY A 544 -14.50 -22.12 -1.75
C GLY A 544 -15.70 -21.24 -2.13
N PHE A 545 -15.53 -20.27 -3.04
CA PHE A 545 -16.52 -19.28 -3.42
C PHE A 545 -17.62 -19.87 -4.32
N GLN A 546 -18.69 -20.39 -3.72
CA GLN A 546 -19.76 -21.07 -4.47
C GLN A 546 -20.54 -20.14 -5.42
N PRO A 547 -21.11 -20.66 -6.52
CA PRO A 547 -21.83 -19.86 -7.50
C PRO A 547 -23.27 -19.62 -7.05
N GLN A 548 -23.70 -18.36 -7.04
CA GLN A 548 -25.00 -17.91 -6.57
C GLN A 548 -25.74 -17.05 -7.61
N SER A 549 -27.04 -16.80 -7.40
CA SER A 549 -27.77 -15.77 -8.15
C SER A 549 -27.35 -14.37 -7.69
N ALA A 550 -27.30 -13.42 -8.61
CA ALA A 550 -26.66 -12.12 -8.39
C ALA A 550 -27.30 -11.02 -9.24
N ALA A 551 -28.06 -10.12 -8.60
CA ALA A 551 -28.69 -8.98 -9.29
C ALA A 551 -27.67 -7.94 -9.77
N ASP A 552 -26.56 -7.77 -9.07
CA ASP A 552 -25.47 -6.90 -9.50
C ASP A 552 -24.78 -7.41 -10.77
N ALA A 553 -24.52 -8.72 -10.88
CA ALA A 553 -23.97 -9.34 -12.09
C ALA A 553 -24.89 -9.14 -13.30
N ALA A 554 -26.22 -9.25 -13.12
CA ALA A 554 -27.20 -8.94 -14.16
C ALA A 554 -27.08 -7.49 -14.63
N LEU A 555 -27.07 -6.52 -13.69
CA LEU A 555 -26.88 -5.09 -14.00
C LEU A 555 -25.58 -4.81 -14.77
N PHE A 556 -24.46 -5.38 -14.31
CA PHE A 556 -23.15 -5.16 -14.92
C PHE A 556 -23.05 -5.76 -16.33
N LEU A 557 -23.62 -6.95 -16.55
CA LEU A 557 -23.71 -7.61 -17.87
C LEU A 557 -24.61 -6.84 -18.84
N ASP A 558 -25.78 -6.41 -18.40
CA ASP A 558 -26.74 -5.68 -19.23
C ASP A 558 -26.16 -4.31 -19.63
N TRP A 559 -25.57 -3.59 -18.67
CA TRP A 559 -24.88 -2.33 -18.95
C TRP A 559 -23.73 -2.52 -19.96
N LEU A 560 -22.93 -3.58 -19.84
CA LEU A 560 -21.91 -3.92 -20.85
C LEU A 560 -22.52 -4.24 -22.21
N GLY A 561 -23.60 -5.02 -22.25
CA GLY A 561 -24.32 -5.38 -23.47
C GLY A 561 -24.94 -4.17 -24.20
N VAL A 562 -25.39 -3.14 -23.46
CA VAL A 562 -25.83 -1.87 -24.07
C VAL A 562 -24.63 -1.03 -24.54
N ARG A 563 -23.51 -1.01 -23.80
CA ARG A 563 -22.32 -0.21 -24.19
C ARG A 563 -21.51 -0.80 -25.33
N LEU A 564 -21.46 -2.13 -25.45
CA LEU A 564 -20.73 -2.86 -26.50
C LEU A 564 -21.61 -3.21 -27.70
N GLY A 565 -22.94 -3.04 -27.60
CA GLY A 565 -23.91 -3.48 -28.62
C GLY A 565 -24.15 -5.00 -28.64
N ASP A 566 -23.62 -5.73 -27.66
CA ASP A 566 -23.62 -7.18 -27.60
C ASP A 566 -24.93 -7.71 -26.98
N SER A 567 -25.74 -8.41 -27.77
CA SER A 567 -26.98 -9.04 -27.31
C SER A 567 -26.74 -10.26 -26.42
N SER A 568 -25.62 -10.98 -26.57
CA SER A 568 -25.31 -12.17 -25.78
C SER A 568 -25.10 -11.83 -24.30
N LEU A 569 -24.48 -10.68 -24.01
CA LEU A 569 -24.33 -10.15 -22.65
C LEU A 569 -25.70 -9.81 -22.03
N ARG A 570 -26.63 -9.22 -22.80
CA ARG A 570 -27.99 -8.92 -22.32
C ARG A 570 -28.81 -10.19 -22.08
N SER A 571 -28.65 -11.20 -22.93
CA SER A 571 -29.25 -12.52 -22.69
C SER A 571 -28.65 -13.21 -21.45
N ALA A 572 -27.36 -13.07 -21.18
CA ALA A 572 -26.74 -13.57 -19.95
C ALA A 572 -27.26 -12.83 -18.71
N ALA A 573 -27.46 -11.50 -18.79
CA ALA A 573 -28.08 -10.71 -17.73
C ALA A 573 -29.52 -11.14 -17.43
N ALA A 574 -30.33 -11.43 -18.46
CA ALA A 574 -31.70 -11.91 -18.28
C ALA A 574 -31.73 -13.24 -17.50
N ARG A 575 -30.91 -14.22 -17.90
CA ARG A 575 -30.83 -15.54 -17.25
C ARG A 575 -30.22 -15.47 -15.84
N ALA A 576 -29.38 -14.48 -15.57
CA ALA A 576 -28.92 -14.16 -14.22
C ALA A 576 -30.07 -13.65 -13.33
N LEU A 577 -30.86 -12.71 -13.86
CA LEU A 577 -32.00 -12.07 -13.18
C LEU A 577 -33.17 -13.03 -12.94
N GLU A 578 -33.45 -13.96 -13.86
CA GLU A 578 -34.48 -15.00 -13.72
C GLU A 578 -34.30 -15.86 -12.46
N ARG A 579 -33.06 -15.95 -11.94
CA ARG A 579 -32.72 -16.68 -10.72
C ARG A 579 -32.72 -15.83 -9.44
N VAL A 580 -33.01 -14.53 -9.54
CA VAL A 580 -33.06 -13.62 -8.38
C VAL A 580 -34.53 -13.37 -8.01
N PRO A 581 -34.98 -13.82 -6.83
CA PRO A 581 -36.31 -13.50 -6.30
C PRO A 581 -36.56 -12.00 -6.28
N VAL A 582 -37.80 -11.56 -6.54
CA VAL A 582 -38.11 -10.14 -6.72
C VAL A 582 -37.73 -9.33 -5.47
N ARG A 583 -38.11 -9.77 -4.27
CA ARG A 583 -37.67 -9.22 -2.98
C ARG A 583 -36.15 -9.10 -2.81
N GLU A 584 -35.36 -9.97 -3.41
CA GLU A 584 -33.89 -10.00 -3.25
C GLU A 584 -33.15 -9.04 -4.20
N ARG A 585 -33.83 -8.44 -5.19
CA ARG A 585 -33.19 -7.61 -6.23
C ARG A 585 -32.39 -6.42 -5.69
N ALA A 586 -32.72 -5.91 -4.50
CA ALA A 586 -31.95 -4.83 -3.87
C ALA A 586 -30.69 -5.31 -3.10
N LEU A 587 -30.59 -6.61 -2.81
CA LEU A 587 -29.64 -7.20 -1.84
C LEU A 587 -28.68 -8.23 -2.46
N SER A 588 -29.18 -9.01 -3.42
CA SER A 588 -28.46 -10.10 -4.10
C SER A 588 -27.27 -9.57 -4.91
N GLY A 589 -26.07 -10.04 -4.59
CA GLY A 589 -24.90 -9.73 -5.40
C GLY A 589 -23.60 -10.40 -4.99
N VAL A 590 -22.62 -10.37 -5.91
CA VAL A 590 -21.28 -10.98 -5.76
C VAL A 590 -20.14 -9.97 -5.65
N SER A 591 -20.35 -8.71 -6.03
CA SER A 591 -19.33 -7.65 -6.01
C SER A 591 -19.09 -7.11 -4.59
N HIS A 592 -17.93 -6.51 -4.36
CA HIS A 592 -17.67 -5.73 -3.13
C HIS A 592 -18.39 -4.38 -3.13
N ILE A 593 -18.49 -3.74 -4.31
CA ILE A 593 -19.27 -2.50 -4.48
C ILE A 593 -20.65 -2.89 -5.01
N ARG A 594 -21.68 -2.62 -4.20
CA ARG A 594 -23.08 -2.87 -4.54
C ARG A 594 -23.85 -1.56 -4.50
N TRP A 595 -24.83 -1.45 -5.38
CA TRP A 595 -25.81 -0.36 -5.41
C TRP A 595 -27.22 -0.97 -5.57
N PRO A 596 -28.26 -0.44 -4.91
CA PRO A 596 -29.64 -0.94 -4.98
C PRO A 596 -30.34 -0.59 -6.30
N ALA A 597 -29.63 -0.71 -7.43
CA ALA A 597 -30.09 -0.24 -8.74
C ALA A 597 -31.00 -1.25 -9.47
N ALA A 598 -30.98 -2.53 -9.09
CA ALA A 598 -31.69 -3.57 -9.85
C ALA A 598 -33.22 -3.41 -9.83
N PRO A 599 -33.88 -3.01 -8.72
CA PRO A 599 -35.31 -2.67 -8.72
C PRO A 599 -35.65 -1.49 -9.64
N LEU A 600 -34.73 -0.53 -9.81
CA LEU A 600 -34.93 0.63 -10.70
C LEU A 600 -34.95 0.23 -12.18
N VAL A 601 -34.28 -0.85 -12.54
CA VAL A 601 -34.19 -1.34 -13.93
C VAL A 601 -35.25 -2.42 -14.17
N TYR A 602 -35.25 -3.45 -13.33
CA TYR A 602 -36.00 -4.69 -13.53
C TYR A 602 -37.37 -4.73 -12.84
N GLY A 603 -37.71 -3.72 -12.03
CA GLY A 603 -38.93 -3.70 -11.22
C GLY A 603 -38.85 -4.59 -9.96
N GLY A 604 -39.96 -4.68 -9.25
CA GLY A 604 -40.01 -5.21 -7.87
C GLY A 604 -40.10 -4.09 -6.84
N GLU A 605 -40.81 -3.02 -7.19
CA GLU A 605 -40.83 -1.68 -6.61
C GLU A 605 -40.93 -1.70 -5.07
N GLU A 606 -42.14 -1.80 -4.49
CA GLU A 606 -42.29 -1.82 -3.03
C GLU A 606 -41.80 -3.13 -2.38
N GLU A 607 -41.79 -4.26 -3.10
CA GLU A 607 -41.37 -5.57 -2.57
C GLU A 607 -39.88 -5.60 -2.21
N ALA A 608 -39.01 -5.18 -3.13
CA ALA A 608 -37.57 -5.10 -2.88
C ALA A 608 -37.21 -3.96 -1.92
N ALA A 609 -38.00 -2.88 -1.89
CA ALA A 609 -37.84 -1.82 -0.90
C ALA A 609 -38.21 -2.30 0.51
N ALA A 610 -39.29 -3.07 0.67
CA ALA A 610 -39.67 -3.67 1.94
C ALA A 610 -38.60 -4.65 2.46
N ALA A 611 -38.09 -5.54 1.60
CA ALA A 611 -36.99 -6.44 1.96
C ALA A 611 -35.69 -5.70 2.35
N LEU A 612 -35.42 -4.54 1.74
CA LEU A 612 -34.31 -3.69 2.16
C LEU A 612 -34.56 -2.99 3.51
N VAL A 613 -35.83 -2.69 3.85
CA VAL A 613 -36.20 -2.23 5.21
C VAL A 613 -36.01 -3.35 6.23
N GLU A 614 -36.50 -4.57 5.96
CA GLU A 614 -36.28 -5.77 6.78
C GLU A 614 -34.79 -5.98 7.08
N HIS A 615 -33.95 -5.88 6.04
CA HIS A 615 -32.49 -5.96 6.18
C HIS A 615 -31.92 -4.84 7.07
N GLY A 616 -32.37 -3.60 6.91
CA GLY A 616 -31.96 -2.47 7.74
C GLY A 616 -32.32 -2.67 9.23
N LEU A 617 -33.51 -3.21 9.51
CA LEU A 617 -33.93 -3.54 10.88
C LEU A 617 -33.09 -4.68 11.47
N ALA A 618 -32.73 -5.69 10.68
CA ALA A 618 -31.82 -6.76 11.10
C ALA A 618 -30.39 -6.24 11.38
N LEU A 619 -29.92 -5.22 10.64
CA LEU A 619 -28.64 -4.55 10.93
C LEU A 619 -28.71 -3.73 12.22
N LEU A 620 -29.83 -3.07 12.51
CA LEU A 620 -30.03 -2.30 13.76
C LEU A 620 -29.91 -3.18 15.01
N ALA A 621 -30.40 -4.42 14.96
CA ALA A 621 -30.31 -5.39 16.04
C ALA A 621 -28.87 -5.85 16.38
N ARG A 622 -27.87 -5.47 15.59
CA ARG A 622 -26.44 -5.79 15.84
C ARG A 622 -25.71 -4.76 16.70
N PHE A 623 -26.33 -3.60 16.95
CA PHE A 623 -25.74 -2.52 17.72
C PHE A 623 -26.05 -2.66 19.21
N GLU A 624 -25.04 -2.50 20.05
CA GLU A 624 -25.22 -2.31 21.49
C GLU A 624 -25.85 -0.92 21.77
N ASP A 625 -26.30 -0.67 23.01
CA ASP A 625 -26.93 0.60 23.38
C ASP A 625 -26.03 1.81 23.13
N ASP A 626 -24.74 1.66 23.42
CA ASP A 626 -23.70 2.67 23.24
C ASP A 626 -23.31 2.94 21.76
N GLY A 627 -23.93 2.23 20.83
CA GLY A 627 -23.77 2.41 19.38
C GLY A 627 -22.60 1.64 18.77
N THR A 628 -21.96 0.74 19.50
CA THR A 628 -20.89 -0.12 19.00
C THR A 628 -21.43 -1.41 18.40
N VAL A 629 -20.61 -2.09 17.59
CA VAL A 629 -20.83 -3.49 17.19
C VAL A 629 -19.69 -4.32 17.75
N LEU A 630 -19.98 -5.26 18.65
CA LEU A 630 -18.97 -6.12 19.26
C LEU A 630 -18.57 -7.27 18.32
N PHE A 631 -17.26 -7.49 18.21
CA PHE A 631 -16.67 -8.70 17.68
C PHE A 631 -16.99 -9.87 18.60
N ARG A 632 -17.69 -10.86 18.04
CA ARG A 632 -18.00 -12.14 18.67
C ARG A 632 -17.37 -13.22 17.77
N PRO A 633 -16.41 -14.03 18.25
CA PRO A 633 -15.83 -15.10 17.45
C PRO A 633 -16.91 -16.12 17.07
N GLN A 634 -16.76 -16.72 15.88
CA GLN A 634 -17.60 -17.85 15.50
C GLN A 634 -17.34 -19.05 16.43
N PRO A 635 -18.31 -19.94 16.67
CA PRO A 635 -18.08 -21.16 17.44
C PRO A 635 -16.89 -21.97 16.89
N GLY A 636 -15.86 -22.18 17.70
CA GLY A 636 -14.61 -22.84 17.30
C GLY A 636 -13.65 -22.01 16.43
N GLY A 637 -13.99 -20.74 16.14
CA GLY A 637 -13.15 -19.81 15.38
C GLY A 637 -12.15 -19.03 16.24
N LEU A 638 -11.21 -18.34 15.59
CA LEU A 638 -10.22 -17.49 16.24
C LEU A 638 -10.85 -16.22 16.83
N ASP A 639 -10.37 -15.80 18.01
CA ASP A 639 -10.77 -14.53 18.63
C ASP A 639 -9.93 -13.37 18.09
N TYR A 640 -10.29 -12.82 16.93
CA TYR A 640 -9.61 -11.68 16.31
C TYR A 640 -9.56 -10.42 17.20
N ALA A 641 -10.40 -10.32 18.24
CA ALA A 641 -10.31 -9.24 19.23
C ALA A 641 -9.16 -9.43 20.25
N GLY A 642 -8.55 -10.61 20.37
CA GLY A 642 -7.59 -10.95 21.43
C GLY A 642 -6.27 -10.17 21.47
N THR A 643 -6.07 -9.20 20.57
CA THR A 643 -4.93 -8.26 20.56
C THR A 643 -5.36 -6.78 20.60
N HIS A 644 -6.67 -6.50 20.59
CA HIS A 644 -7.24 -5.17 20.78
C HIS A 644 -7.59 -4.97 22.27
N TRP A 645 -7.55 -3.73 22.75
CA TRP A 645 -7.95 -3.37 24.13
C TRP A 645 -9.47 -3.39 24.37
N GLU A 646 -10.27 -3.67 23.34
CA GLU A 646 -11.73 -3.60 23.31
C GLU A 646 -12.24 -4.67 22.36
N ARG A 647 -13.51 -5.08 22.50
CA ARG A 647 -14.17 -5.98 21.54
C ARG A 647 -14.83 -5.26 20.37
N HIS A 648 -14.60 -3.96 20.18
CA HIS A 648 -15.13 -3.21 19.02
C HIS A 648 -14.05 -2.36 18.37
N ALA A 649 -14.23 -2.08 17.07
CA ALA A 649 -13.43 -1.10 16.34
C ALA A 649 -14.35 -0.26 15.43
N ASN A 650 -13.82 0.87 14.98
CA ASN A 650 -14.57 1.78 14.10
C ASN A 650 -14.90 1.15 12.74
N GLY A 651 -14.04 0.30 12.16
CA GLY A 651 -14.31 -0.42 10.92
C GLY A 651 -15.45 -1.43 11.02
N LEU A 652 -15.41 -2.28 12.05
CA LEU A 652 -16.47 -3.27 12.34
C LEU A 652 -17.84 -2.61 12.54
N THR A 653 -17.86 -1.51 13.31
CA THR A 653 -19.08 -0.73 13.55
C THR A 653 -19.54 -0.02 12.27
N ALA A 654 -18.61 0.62 11.54
CA ALA A 654 -18.91 1.35 10.31
C ALA A 654 -19.43 0.45 9.19
N ALA A 655 -18.91 -0.78 9.05
CA ALA A 655 -19.39 -1.79 8.09
C ALA A 655 -20.89 -2.06 8.24
N THR A 656 -21.36 -2.16 9.48
CA THR A 656 -22.80 -2.34 9.78
C THR A 656 -23.58 -1.04 9.56
N LEU A 657 -23.00 0.10 9.96
CA LEU A 657 -23.64 1.41 9.91
C LEU A 657 -23.84 1.96 8.49
N HIS A 658 -22.87 1.83 7.59
CA HIS A 658 -23.03 2.36 6.23
C HIS A 658 -24.13 1.59 5.48
N ALA A 659 -24.20 0.26 5.64
CA ALA A 659 -25.24 -0.56 5.03
C ALA A 659 -26.65 -0.19 5.55
N LEU A 660 -26.78 0.06 6.86
CA LEU A 660 -28.00 0.60 7.47
C LEU A 660 -28.38 1.97 6.88
N LEU A 661 -27.41 2.89 6.76
CA LEU A 661 -27.65 4.23 6.20
C LEU A 661 -27.97 4.19 4.70
N GLU A 662 -27.48 3.20 3.95
CA GLU A 662 -27.86 2.97 2.56
C GLU A 662 -29.29 2.45 2.42
N ALA A 663 -29.69 1.50 3.28
CA ALA A 663 -31.07 1.05 3.37
C ALA A 663 -32.01 2.22 3.69
N ALA A 664 -31.67 3.04 4.69
CA ALA A 664 -32.42 4.25 5.03
C ALA A 664 -32.48 5.26 3.86
N ALA A 665 -31.36 5.49 3.17
CA ALA A 665 -31.29 6.45 2.08
C ALA A 665 -32.06 6.00 0.84
N PHE A 666 -32.05 4.71 0.48
CA PHE A 666 -32.79 4.21 -0.67
C PHE A 666 -34.30 4.12 -0.38
N THR A 667 -34.67 3.54 0.77
CA THR A 667 -36.08 3.28 1.11
C THR A 667 -36.82 4.53 1.58
N GLY A 668 -36.10 5.54 2.08
CA GLY A 668 -36.67 6.72 2.72
C GLY A 668 -37.31 6.43 4.08
N ASP A 669 -37.10 5.24 4.64
CA ASP A 669 -37.76 4.77 5.86
C ASP A 669 -37.45 5.68 7.07
N PRO A 670 -38.47 6.17 7.80
CA PRO A 670 -38.28 7.13 8.88
C PRO A 670 -37.60 6.54 10.12
N GLU A 671 -37.75 5.25 10.39
CA GLU A 671 -37.13 4.58 11.54
C GLU A 671 -35.66 4.28 11.27
N LEU A 672 -35.35 3.64 10.14
CA LEU A 672 -33.96 3.38 9.73
C LEU A 672 -33.16 4.69 9.64
N ARG A 673 -33.79 5.76 9.14
CA ARG A 673 -33.17 7.09 9.10
C ARG A 673 -32.93 7.65 10.50
N ARG A 674 -33.92 7.60 11.40
CA ARG A 674 -33.81 8.13 12.77
C ARG A 674 -32.72 7.40 13.55
N GLU A 675 -32.77 6.07 13.56
CA GLU A 675 -31.84 5.24 14.32
C GLU A 675 -30.45 5.20 13.67
N GLY A 676 -30.34 5.09 12.35
CA GLY A 676 -29.06 5.17 11.64
C GLY A 676 -28.33 6.48 11.89
N LEU A 677 -29.03 7.62 11.87
CA LEU A 677 -28.44 8.92 12.22
C LEU A 677 -28.12 9.05 13.72
N ARG A 678 -28.82 8.34 14.61
CA ARG A 678 -28.47 8.25 16.04
C ARG A 678 -27.18 7.45 16.23
N ARG A 679 -27.07 6.27 15.61
CA ARG A 679 -25.84 5.45 15.61
C ARG A 679 -24.66 6.20 15.00
N LEU A 680 -24.86 6.95 13.91
CA LEU A 680 -23.80 7.78 13.31
C LEU A 680 -23.26 8.86 14.26
N ARG A 681 -24.09 9.45 15.13
CA ARG A 681 -23.60 10.38 16.16
C ARG A 681 -22.85 9.67 17.30
N GLN A 682 -23.17 8.40 17.59
CA GLN A 682 -22.40 7.61 18.58
C GLN A 682 -20.99 7.26 18.08
N MET A 683 -20.72 7.35 16.77
CA MET A 683 -19.38 7.19 16.19
C MET A 683 -18.42 8.34 16.57
N ASP A 684 -18.90 9.44 17.15
CA ASP A 684 -18.05 10.55 17.62
C ASP A 684 -16.98 10.06 18.63
N ARG A 685 -17.22 8.94 19.33
CA ARG A 685 -16.24 8.26 20.22
C ARG A 685 -14.93 7.87 19.54
N TYR A 686 -14.94 7.69 18.22
CA TYR A 686 -13.78 7.30 17.42
C TYR A 686 -13.07 8.51 16.76
N THR A 687 -13.50 9.74 17.04
CA THR A 687 -12.96 10.96 16.41
C THR A 687 -11.45 11.08 16.64
N ASN A 688 -10.70 11.35 15.57
CA ASN A 688 -9.23 11.37 15.56
C ASN A 688 -8.56 10.04 15.95
N GLY A 689 -9.27 8.91 15.91
CA GLY A 689 -8.71 7.57 16.09
C GLY A 689 -8.00 7.03 14.83
N VAL A 690 -7.49 5.80 14.91
CA VAL A 690 -6.92 5.07 13.75
C VAL A 690 -8.03 4.24 13.10
N PRO A 691 -8.17 4.20 11.75
CA PRO A 691 -9.15 3.34 11.09
C PRO A 691 -8.74 1.87 11.25
N ARG A 692 -9.52 1.04 11.96
CA ARG A 692 -9.14 -0.34 12.35
C ARG A 692 -10.27 -1.35 12.13
N GLY A 693 -9.88 -2.59 11.85
CA GLY A 693 -10.71 -3.78 12.08
C GLY A 693 -12.01 -3.85 11.30
N ALA A 694 -11.98 -3.65 9.99
CA ALA A 694 -13.12 -3.94 9.11
C ALA A 694 -13.05 -5.37 8.52
N GLN A 695 -11.86 -5.97 8.43
CA GLN A 695 -11.61 -7.30 7.85
C GLN A 695 -11.57 -8.48 8.85
N THR A 696 -12.36 -8.44 9.93
CA THR A 696 -12.29 -9.42 11.04
C THR A 696 -12.90 -10.80 10.77
N TRP A 697 -12.88 -11.25 9.51
CA TRP A 697 -13.01 -12.66 9.14
C TRP A 697 -11.64 -13.36 9.06
N GLU A 698 -10.57 -12.60 8.81
CA GLU A 698 -9.19 -13.10 8.67
C GLU A 698 -8.13 -12.21 9.35
N ILE A 699 -8.40 -10.91 9.50
CA ILE A 699 -7.47 -9.93 10.07
C ILE A 699 -7.79 -9.68 11.55
N PRO A 700 -6.79 -9.49 12.43
CA PRO A 700 -7.02 -9.05 13.81
C PRO A 700 -7.84 -7.75 13.89
N LEU A 701 -8.75 -7.65 14.86
CA LEU A 701 -9.57 -6.45 15.09
C LEU A 701 -8.72 -5.19 15.30
N HIS A 702 -7.53 -5.37 15.87
CA HIS A 702 -6.58 -4.30 16.13
C HIS A 702 -6.01 -3.65 14.85
N THR A 703 -5.95 -4.36 13.73
CA THR A 703 -5.13 -3.94 12.60
C THR A 703 -5.69 -2.70 11.89
N PRO A 704 -4.84 -1.69 11.58
CA PRO A 704 -5.23 -0.55 10.76
C PRO A 704 -5.65 -0.95 9.34
N ASP A 705 -6.72 -0.35 8.81
CA ASP A 705 -7.52 -0.92 7.72
C ASP A 705 -8.09 0.16 6.76
N ILE A 706 -7.90 -0.01 5.44
CA ILE A 706 -8.41 0.93 4.43
C ILE A 706 -9.94 0.83 4.23
N LEU A 707 -10.54 -0.36 4.44
CA LEU A 707 -11.99 -0.53 4.39
C LEU A 707 -12.67 0.17 5.57
N ALA A 708 -12.04 0.20 6.74
CA ALA A 708 -12.53 1.01 7.86
C ALA A 708 -12.65 2.49 7.46
N SER A 709 -11.62 3.04 6.78
CA SER A 709 -11.68 4.39 6.21
C SER A 709 -12.81 4.52 5.16
N ALA A 710 -12.94 3.55 4.24
CA ALA A 710 -13.99 3.56 3.21
C ALA A 710 -15.41 3.60 3.79
N TYR A 711 -15.69 2.75 4.78
CA TYR A 711 -16.98 2.65 5.44
C TYR A 711 -17.31 3.89 6.27
N LEU A 712 -16.33 4.48 6.95
CA LEU A 712 -16.50 5.74 7.67
C LEU A 712 -16.79 6.90 6.70
N VAL A 713 -16.04 7.04 5.60
CA VAL A 713 -16.34 8.02 4.55
C VAL A 713 -17.76 7.85 4.00
N ARG A 714 -18.16 6.61 3.69
CA ARG A 714 -19.49 6.29 3.14
C ARG A 714 -20.61 6.63 4.13
N ALA A 715 -20.49 6.21 5.39
CA ALA A 715 -21.45 6.49 6.46
C ALA A 715 -21.60 7.99 6.73
N TYR A 716 -20.50 8.74 6.85
CA TYR A 716 -20.56 10.18 7.08
C TYR A 716 -21.02 10.98 5.84
N THR A 717 -20.71 10.52 4.63
CA THR A 717 -21.26 11.14 3.40
C THR A 717 -22.77 10.92 3.29
N LEU A 718 -23.26 9.72 3.63
CA LEU A 718 -24.70 9.44 3.78
C LEU A 718 -25.33 10.31 4.87
N GLY A 719 -24.69 10.48 6.02
CA GLY A 719 -25.15 11.39 7.08
C GLY A 719 -25.33 12.83 6.58
N TRP A 720 -24.37 13.35 5.82
CA TRP A 720 -24.47 14.65 5.16
C TRP A 720 -25.63 14.69 4.14
N GLU A 721 -25.75 13.70 3.25
CA GLU A 721 -26.83 13.63 2.26
C GLU A 721 -28.23 13.56 2.90
N LEU A 722 -28.35 12.90 4.06
CA LEU A 722 -29.59 12.72 4.81
C LEU A 722 -29.97 13.90 5.73
N THR A 723 -29.11 14.91 5.91
CA THR A 723 -29.36 15.98 6.92
C THR A 723 -28.87 17.37 6.54
N SER A 724 -27.89 17.47 5.64
CA SER A 724 -27.09 18.67 5.42
C SER A 724 -26.39 19.21 6.69
N ASP A 725 -26.10 18.37 7.69
CA ASP A 725 -25.30 18.75 8.86
C ASP A 725 -23.80 18.80 8.51
N PRO A 726 -23.16 19.99 8.52
CA PRO A 726 -21.77 20.14 8.08
C PRO A 726 -20.76 19.37 8.94
N ARG A 727 -21.13 18.92 10.15
CA ARG A 727 -20.27 18.05 10.98
C ARG A 727 -20.04 16.70 10.33
N PHE A 728 -21.06 16.11 9.70
CA PHE A 728 -20.90 14.85 8.98
C PHE A 728 -20.02 15.01 7.75
N LEU A 729 -20.13 16.12 7.00
CA LEU A 729 -19.22 16.40 5.89
C LEU A 729 -17.78 16.66 6.37
N ALA A 730 -17.59 17.28 7.54
CA ALA A 730 -16.27 17.42 8.15
C ALA A 730 -15.65 16.06 8.53
N GLN A 731 -16.43 15.17 9.14
CA GLN A 731 -16.00 13.81 9.48
C GLN A 731 -15.71 12.98 8.21
N ALA A 732 -16.56 13.03 7.18
CA ALA A 732 -16.32 12.35 5.91
C ALA A 732 -14.97 12.75 5.28
N ARG A 733 -14.61 14.04 5.34
CA ARG A 733 -13.31 14.53 4.89
C ARG A 733 -12.15 14.09 5.79
N HIS A 734 -12.34 14.00 7.09
CA HIS A 734 -11.32 13.48 8.02
C HIS A 734 -11.00 12.01 7.71
N TRP A 735 -12.02 11.14 7.69
CA TRP A 735 -11.87 9.71 7.40
C TRP A 735 -11.46 9.41 5.95
N ALA A 736 -11.67 10.36 5.02
CA ALA A 736 -11.06 10.26 3.70
C ALA A 736 -9.53 10.41 3.78
N TRP A 737 -9.00 11.30 4.61
CA TRP A 737 -7.55 11.41 4.78
C TRP A 737 -6.91 10.20 5.47
N THR A 738 -7.63 9.48 6.33
CA THR A 738 -7.08 8.29 7.04
C THR A 738 -6.82 7.10 6.12
N GLY A 739 -7.46 7.04 4.94
CA GLY A 739 -7.21 6.01 3.93
C GLY A 739 -5.99 6.29 3.03
N VAL A 740 -5.50 7.53 2.96
CA VAL A 740 -4.38 7.92 2.09
C VAL A 740 -3.05 7.21 2.44
N PRO A 741 -2.68 6.96 3.72
CA PRO A 741 -1.50 6.17 4.09
C PRO A 741 -1.41 4.75 3.52
N PHE A 742 -2.49 4.20 2.97
CA PHE A 742 -2.54 2.86 2.36
C PHE A 742 -2.32 2.91 0.83
N VAL A 743 -2.24 4.10 0.24
CA VAL A 743 -2.16 4.31 -1.23
C VAL A 743 -0.74 4.66 -1.65
N TYR A 744 -0.17 3.93 -2.61
CA TYR A 744 1.14 4.24 -3.17
C TYR A 744 1.13 5.57 -3.94
N LEU A 745 1.63 6.65 -3.34
CA LEU A 745 1.76 7.96 -4.00
C LEU A 745 3.15 8.19 -4.63
N VAL A 746 4.05 7.23 -4.47
CA VAL A 746 5.34 7.11 -5.18
C VAL A 746 5.43 5.74 -5.84
N ASN A 747 6.32 5.56 -6.83
CA ASN A 747 6.55 4.22 -7.40
C ASN A 747 7.47 3.43 -6.45
N PRO A 748 7.01 2.30 -5.86
CA PRO A 748 7.80 1.51 -4.91
C PRO A 748 9.01 0.79 -5.56
N GLY A 749 9.03 0.67 -6.89
CA GLY A 749 10.19 0.16 -7.65
C GLY A 749 11.32 1.18 -7.88
N GLY A 750 11.16 2.43 -7.42
CA GLY A 750 12.14 3.50 -7.64
C GLY A 750 12.20 4.03 -9.08
N PRO A 751 13.20 4.87 -9.42
CA PRO A 751 13.41 5.40 -10.76
C PRO A 751 13.75 4.28 -11.76
N ARG A 752 13.32 4.45 -13.03
CA ARG A 752 13.71 3.54 -14.12
C ARG A 752 15.24 3.50 -14.24
N GLY A 753 15.83 2.33 -14.00
CA GLY A 753 17.29 2.10 -14.12
C GLY A 753 17.99 1.58 -12.87
N ALA A 754 17.28 1.39 -11.74
CA ALA A 754 17.84 0.68 -10.59
C ALA A 754 18.15 -0.80 -10.93
N PRO A 755 19.21 -1.43 -10.39
CA PRO A 755 19.58 -2.82 -10.73
C PRO A 755 18.60 -3.91 -10.28
N SER A 756 17.59 -3.58 -9.46
CA SER A 756 16.52 -4.50 -9.06
C SER A 756 15.16 -3.98 -9.53
N ALA A 757 14.38 -4.88 -10.14
CA ALA A 757 13.13 -4.64 -10.85
C ALA A 757 13.24 -3.81 -12.15
N ALA A 758 12.85 -4.42 -13.26
CA ALA A 758 12.20 -3.66 -14.33
C ALA A 758 10.83 -3.24 -13.78
N PRO A 759 10.52 -1.95 -13.57
CA PRO A 759 9.21 -1.56 -13.08
C PRO A 759 8.17 -1.90 -14.15
N GLY A 760 7.25 -2.81 -13.80
CA GLY A 760 6.00 -2.97 -14.54
C GLY A 760 5.18 -1.67 -14.53
N PRO A 761 4.08 -1.61 -15.30
CA PRO A 761 3.23 -0.42 -15.33
C PRO A 761 2.52 -0.14 -13.99
N VAL A 762 2.39 -1.16 -13.13
CA VAL A 762 1.71 -1.14 -11.82
C VAL A 762 2.64 -0.64 -10.72
N GLY A 763 2.11 0.22 -9.85
CA GLY A 763 2.75 0.61 -8.59
C GLY A 763 2.17 1.90 -8.02
N VAL A 764 2.11 2.95 -8.84
CA VAL A 764 1.47 4.22 -8.46
C VAL A 764 -0.05 4.02 -8.34
N TYR A 765 -0.65 4.52 -7.25
CA TYR A 765 -2.04 4.29 -6.84
C TYR A 765 -2.45 2.82 -6.62
N ALA A 766 -1.50 1.89 -6.54
CA ALA A 766 -1.79 0.61 -5.90
C ALA A 766 -2.17 0.84 -4.42
N THR A 767 -2.94 -0.06 -3.83
CA THR A 767 -3.37 0.04 -2.42
C THR A 767 -3.09 -1.23 -1.65
N ILE A 768 -2.50 -1.12 -0.45
CA ILE A 768 -2.48 -2.23 0.51
C ILE A 768 -3.79 -2.24 1.32
N PRO A 769 -4.27 -3.38 1.82
CA PRO A 769 -5.56 -3.47 2.51
C PRO A 769 -5.45 -3.04 3.98
N VAL A 770 -4.43 -3.57 4.68
CA VAL A 770 -4.25 -3.45 6.13
C VAL A 770 -2.76 -3.36 6.49
N LEU A 771 -2.44 -2.87 7.69
CA LEU A 771 -1.06 -2.82 8.22
C LEU A 771 -0.73 -4.03 9.12
N GLY A 772 -1.00 -5.24 8.63
CA GLY A 772 -0.86 -6.49 9.39
C GLY A 772 -0.90 -7.75 8.53
N ALA A 773 -1.20 -8.89 9.16
CA ALA A 773 -1.27 -10.19 8.49
C ALA A 773 -2.56 -10.95 8.78
N THR A 774 -2.94 -11.83 7.85
CA THR A 774 -3.99 -12.82 8.05
C THR A 774 -3.61 -13.74 9.23
N GLN A 775 -4.54 -13.88 10.18
CA GLN A 775 -4.39 -14.65 11.42
C GLN A 775 -3.10 -14.34 12.21
N TRP A 776 -2.66 -13.08 12.21
CA TRP A 776 -1.36 -12.63 12.76
C TRP A 776 -0.12 -13.28 12.13
N VAL A 777 -0.20 -14.14 11.11
CA VAL A 777 0.96 -14.91 10.62
C VAL A 777 1.25 -14.59 9.17
N ALA A 778 0.39 -15.03 8.25
CA ALA A 778 0.64 -14.92 6.82
C ALA A 778 -0.68 -15.05 6.01
N PRO A 779 -0.76 -14.44 4.81
CA PRO A 779 0.22 -13.51 4.23
C PRO A 779 0.35 -12.20 5.02
N ASN A 780 1.51 -11.55 4.88
CA ASN A 780 1.74 -10.18 5.36
C ASN A 780 1.31 -9.21 4.25
N TRP A 781 0.38 -8.31 4.56
CA TRP A 781 -0.22 -7.41 3.58
C TRP A 781 0.55 -6.09 3.38
N MET A 782 1.50 -5.77 4.26
CA MET A 782 2.39 -4.61 4.08
C MET A 782 3.36 -4.86 2.93
N GLY A 783 3.35 -3.98 1.92
CA GLY A 783 4.11 -4.18 0.67
C GLY A 783 3.39 -4.96 -0.42
N LEU A 784 2.20 -5.54 -0.13
CA LEU A 784 1.45 -6.38 -1.04
C LEU A 784 0.11 -5.73 -1.40
N PRO A 785 0.00 -5.05 -2.55
CA PRO A 785 -1.26 -4.47 -3.02
C PRO A 785 -2.41 -5.48 -3.06
N VAL A 786 -3.55 -5.07 -2.50
CA VAL A 786 -4.88 -5.70 -2.59
C VAL A 786 -5.84 -4.63 -3.10
N GLN A 787 -6.07 -4.62 -4.41
CA GLN A 787 -6.68 -3.46 -5.05
C GLN A 787 -8.20 -3.40 -4.84
N TRP A 788 -8.85 -4.52 -4.52
CA TRP A 788 -10.30 -4.53 -4.30
C TRP A 788 -10.70 -3.73 -3.04
N CYS A 789 -9.90 -3.76 -1.96
CA CYS A 789 -10.10 -2.89 -0.80
C CYS A 789 -9.97 -1.41 -1.18
N GLY A 790 -8.95 -1.09 -1.99
CA GLY A 790 -8.76 0.26 -2.56
C GLY A 790 -9.94 0.72 -3.42
N LEU A 791 -10.56 -0.17 -4.19
CA LEU A 791 -11.71 0.18 -5.03
C LEU A 791 -12.96 0.51 -4.19
N VAL A 792 -13.21 -0.19 -3.08
CA VAL A 792 -14.30 0.16 -2.14
C VAL A 792 -14.06 1.56 -1.54
N TYR A 793 -12.82 1.87 -1.18
CA TYR A 793 -12.42 3.21 -0.76
C TYR A 793 -12.56 4.25 -1.90
N ALA A 794 -12.24 3.91 -3.14
CA ALA A 794 -12.43 4.78 -4.30
C ALA A 794 -13.91 5.09 -4.58
N ASP A 795 -14.84 4.13 -4.42
CA ASP A 795 -16.28 4.39 -4.53
C ASP A 795 -16.78 5.38 -3.47
N ALA A 796 -16.32 5.23 -2.22
CA ALA A 796 -16.60 6.17 -1.15
C ALA A 796 -16.06 7.58 -1.46
N LEU A 797 -14.83 7.70 -1.98
CA LEU A 797 -14.26 8.96 -2.44
C LEU A 797 -15.01 9.57 -3.63
N TYR A 798 -15.48 8.76 -4.59
CA TYR A 798 -16.30 9.24 -5.71
C TYR A 798 -17.64 9.80 -5.25
N ARG A 799 -18.23 9.28 -4.16
CA ARG A 799 -19.45 9.81 -3.54
C ARG A 799 -19.19 11.09 -2.74
N LEU A 800 -18.03 11.21 -2.08
CA LEU A 800 -17.63 12.44 -1.36
C LEU A 800 -17.29 13.60 -2.32
N ALA A 801 -16.64 13.32 -3.46
CA ALA A 801 -16.09 14.35 -4.34
C ALA A 801 -17.07 15.45 -4.81
N PRO A 802 -18.36 15.19 -5.10
CA PRO A 802 -19.34 16.23 -5.43
C PRO A 802 -19.65 17.20 -4.26
N HIS A 803 -19.50 16.75 -3.01
CA HIS A 803 -19.81 17.52 -1.80
C HIS A 803 -18.61 18.32 -1.28
N ASP A 804 -17.37 17.89 -1.60
CA ASP A 804 -16.13 18.60 -1.29
C ASP A 804 -15.24 18.72 -2.56
N PRO A 805 -15.66 19.52 -3.56
CA PRO A 805 -14.99 19.57 -4.87
C PRO A 805 -13.59 20.20 -4.86
N GLY A 806 -13.21 20.87 -3.76
CA GLY A 806 -11.84 21.36 -3.55
C GLY A 806 -10.88 20.29 -3.03
N GLY A 807 -11.38 19.12 -2.61
CA GLY A 807 -10.56 18.03 -2.10
C GLY A 807 -9.92 17.17 -3.20
N PRO A 808 -8.89 16.37 -2.86
CA PRO A 808 -8.18 15.51 -3.81
C PRO A 808 -8.97 14.28 -4.28
N TRP A 809 -10.20 14.11 -3.80
CA TRP A 809 -10.96 12.85 -3.78
C TRP A 809 -11.12 12.19 -5.14
N ARG A 810 -11.56 12.95 -6.15
CA ARG A 810 -11.68 12.41 -7.52
C ARG A 810 -10.33 11.97 -8.08
N LYS A 811 -9.24 12.70 -7.85
CA LYS A 811 -7.92 12.32 -8.39
C LYS A 811 -7.36 11.07 -7.70
N LEU A 812 -7.60 10.91 -6.39
CA LEU A 812 -7.28 9.67 -5.67
C LEU A 812 -8.10 8.50 -6.21
N ALA A 813 -9.42 8.65 -6.33
CA ALA A 813 -10.32 7.62 -6.82
C ALA A 813 -10.03 7.22 -8.29
N ASP A 814 -9.85 8.19 -9.19
CA ASP A 814 -9.44 7.98 -10.58
C ASP A 814 -8.11 7.20 -10.65
N GLY A 815 -7.13 7.56 -9.81
CA GLY A 815 -5.82 6.89 -9.75
C GLY A 815 -5.89 5.44 -9.27
N ILE A 816 -6.59 5.19 -8.16
CA ILE A 816 -6.81 3.85 -7.59
C ILE A 816 -7.56 2.97 -8.59
N THR A 817 -8.56 3.53 -9.28
CA THR A 817 -9.30 2.83 -10.34
C THR A 817 -8.39 2.45 -11.51
N ALA A 818 -7.55 3.39 -11.97
CA ALA A 818 -6.62 3.15 -13.09
C ALA A 818 -5.57 2.08 -12.73
N SER A 819 -5.06 2.06 -11.50
CA SER A 819 -4.20 0.97 -11.02
C SER A 819 -4.91 -0.38 -11.01
N GLY A 820 -6.22 -0.42 -10.67
CA GLY A 820 -7.06 -1.61 -10.83
C GLY A 820 -7.18 -2.10 -12.28
N VAL A 821 -7.32 -1.19 -13.25
CA VAL A 821 -7.34 -1.54 -14.69
C VAL A 821 -6.02 -2.15 -15.14
N GLN A 822 -4.87 -1.69 -14.62
CA GLN A 822 -3.56 -2.30 -14.91
C GLN A 822 -3.39 -3.68 -14.25
N GLN A 823 -3.94 -3.85 -13.04
CA GLN A 823 -3.81 -5.07 -12.24
C GLN A 823 -4.73 -6.20 -12.68
N ALA A 824 -5.87 -5.93 -13.31
CA ALA A 824 -6.75 -6.94 -13.88
C ALA A 824 -5.99 -7.92 -14.80
N TRP A 825 -6.46 -9.17 -14.91
CA TRP A 825 -5.90 -10.12 -15.88
C TRP A 825 -6.24 -9.69 -17.32
N PRO A 826 -5.26 -9.62 -18.23
CA PRO A 826 -5.51 -9.38 -19.65
C PRO A 826 -6.21 -10.57 -20.32
N LEU A 827 -6.72 -10.36 -21.53
CA LEU A 827 -7.30 -11.43 -22.35
C LEU A 827 -6.21 -12.40 -22.83
N PRO A 828 -6.51 -13.70 -23.03
CA PRO A 828 -5.56 -14.65 -23.62
C PRO A 828 -5.05 -14.14 -24.98
N GLY A 829 -3.73 -14.10 -25.15
CA GLY A 829 -3.06 -13.56 -26.34
C GLY A 829 -2.69 -12.08 -26.26
N GLU A 830 -3.16 -11.34 -25.25
CA GLU A 830 -2.63 -10.01 -24.93
C GLU A 830 -1.35 -10.10 -24.07
N PRO A 831 -0.52 -9.04 -24.00
CA PRO A 831 0.68 -9.03 -23.16
C PRO A 831 0.36 -9.31 -21.67
N GLY A 832 0.79 -10.47 -21.18
CA GLY A 832 0.54 -10.94 -19.81
C GLY A 832 -0.77 -11.71 -19.62
N GLY A 833 -1.55 -11.95 -20.67
CA GLY A 833 -2.78 -12.76 -20.64
C GLY A 833 -2.49 -14.25 -20.85
N THR A 834 -2.35 -15.01 -19.77
CA THR A 834 -1.93 -16.43 -19.78
C THR A 834 -2.97 -17.43 -19.28
N SER A 835 -4.07 -17.00 -18.65
CA SER A 835 -5.08 -17.89 -18.05
C SER A 835 -6.49 -17.52 -18.53
N PRO A 836 -7.09 -18.32 -19.43
CA PRO A 836 -8.48 -18.16 -19.85
C PRO A 836 -9.47 -18.23 -18.68
N GLU A 837 -9.17 -18.98 -17.62
CA GLU A 837 -10.02 -19.09 -16.44
C GLU A 837 -10.14 -17.79 -15.64
N ARG A 838 -9.15 -16.90 -15.75
CA ARG A 838 -9.03 -15.66 -14.95
C ARG A 838 -9.14 -14.37 -15.76
N GLN A 839 -9.25 -14.46 -17.09
CA GLN A 839 -9.33 -13.29 -17.98
C GLN A 839 -10.40 -12.30 -17.50
N GLY A 840 -10.11 -10.99 -17.52
CA GLY A 840 -11.07 -9.96 -17.10
C GLY A 840 -11.33 -9.82 -15.59
N LEU A 841 -10.79 -10.72 -14.76
CA LEU A 841 -10.92 -10.65 -13.30
C LEU A 841 -9.89 -9.69 -12.69
N LEU A 842 -10.12 -9.29 -11.45
CA LEU A 842 -9.16 -8.53 -10.63
C LEU A 842 -8.45 -9.49 -9.65
N PRO A 843 -7.11 -9.46 -9.51
CA PRO A 843 -6.44 -10.27 -8.48
C PRO A 843 -6.89 -9.90 -7.08
N ASP A 844 -6.84 -10.87 -6.18
CA ASP A 844 -6.87 -10.57 -4.74
C ASP A 844 -5.66 -9.68 -4.40
N SER A 845 -4.44 -10.14 -4.75
CA SER A 845 -3.22 -9.37 -4.56
C SER A 845 -2.25 -9.36 -5.75
N TYR A 846 -1.42 -8.31 -5.83
CA TYR A 846 -0.45 -8.10 -6.90
C TYR A 846 0.98 -7.96 -6.37
N ALA A 847 1.86 -8.91 -6.69
CA ALA A 847 3.25 -8.89 -6.26
C ALA A 847 4.09 -7.90 -7.09
N LEU A 848 4.36 -6.71 -6.53
CA LEU A 848 5.02 -5.59 -7.23
C LEU A 848 6.40 -5.93 -7.85
N ARG A 849 7.18 -6.82 -7.23
CA ARG A 849 8.53 -7.18 -7.69
C ARG A 849 8.53 -8.13 -8.90
N THR A 850 7.59 -9.07 -8.93
CA THR A 850 7.50 -10.14 -9.95
C THR A 850 6.43 -9.89 -11.00
N GLY A 851 5.47 -9.00 -10.72
CA GLY A 851 4.30 -8.74 -11.55
C GLY A 851 3.24 -9.84 -11.49
N VAL A 852 3.37 -10.77 -10.53
CA VAL A 852 2.43 -11.89 -10.34
C VAL A 852 1.10 -11.38 -9.80
N ARG A 853 0.02 -11.94 -10.35
CA ARG A 853 -1.36 -11.75 -9.92
C ARG A 853 -1.75 -13.00 -9.12
N ASN A 854 -2.05 -12.83 -7.83
CA ASN A 854 -2.38 -13.94 -6.94
C ASN A 854 -3.86 -14.31 -7.05
N ASP A 855 -4.14 -15.59 -6.76
CA ASP A 855 -5.46 -16.23 -6.88
C ASP A 855 -6.51 -15.70 -5.87
N ALA A 856 -7.71 -16.30 -5.87
CA ALA A 856 -8.96 -15.66 -5.44
C ALA A 856 -9.28 -14.43 -6.31
N ALA A 857 -9.20 -14.61 -7.64
CA ALA A 857 -9.50 -13.61 -8.64
C ALA A 857 -10.97 -13.14 -8.53
N ILE A 858 -11.16 -11.89 -8.12
CA ILE A 858 -12.45 -11.24 -7.85
C ILE A 858 -13.21 -10.97 -9.16
N ASN A 859 -14.53 -11.16 -9.13
CA ASN A 859 -15.43 -10.83 -10.24
C ASN A 859 -15.27 -9.38 -10.76
N PRO A 860 -15.57 -9.10 -12.05
CA PRO A 860 -15.29 -7.80 -12.65
C PRO A 860 -16.09 -6.63 -12.06
N GLY A 861 -17.24 -6.89 -11.41
CA GLY A 861 -18.17 -5.86 -10.91
C GLY A 861 -17.52 -4.86 -9.95
N THR A 862 -16.62 -5.36 -9.09
CA THR A 862 -15.85 -4.53 -8.15
C THR A 862 -15.00 -3.48 -8.86
N LEU A 863 -14.33 -3.82 -9.96
CA LEU A 863 -13.57 -2.84 -10.75
C LEU A 863 -14.51 -2.02 -11.66
N GLN A 864 -15.55 -2.64 -12.20
CA GLN A 864 -16.48 -2.02 -13.15
C GLN A 864 -17.22 -0.83 -12.53
N ALA A 865 -17.69 -0.95 -11.28
CA ALA A 865 -18.33 0.15 -10.56
C ALA A 865 -17.50 1.45 -10.57
N CYS A 866 -16.19 1.34 -10.32
CA CYS A 866 -15.27 2.47 -10.34
C CYS A 866 -14.84 2.87 -11.76
N ALA A 867 -14.59 1.89 -12.64
CA ALA A 867 -14.11 2.14 -14.01
C ALA A 867 -15.08 2.97 -14.85
N VAL A 868 -16.40 2.81 -14.66
CA VAL A 868 -17.42 3.67 -15.27
C VAL A 868 -17.19 5.15 -14.94
N ARG A 869 -16.81 5.46 -13.70
CA ARG A 869 -16.55 6.83 -13.22
C ARG A 869 -15.22 7.40 -13.70
N LEU A 870 -14.19 6.55 -13.83
CA LEU A 870 -12.87 6.90 -14.39
C LEU A 870 -12.99 7.26 -15.88
N PHE A 871 -13.62 6.40 -16.68
CA PHE A 871 -13.77 6.60 -18.12
C PHE A 871 -14.90 7.58 -18.50
N ARG A 872 -15.59 8.15 -17.50
CA ARG A 872 -16.72 9.11 -17.67
C ARG A 872 -17.84 8.55 -18.56
N LEU A 873 -18.14 7.27 -18.37
CA LEU A 873 -19.23 6.56 -19.05
C LEU A 873 -20.54 6.76 -18.27
N PRO A 874 -21.72 6.53 -18.89
CA PRO A 874 -23.02 6.67 -18.21
C PRO A 874 -23.08 5.83 -16.93
N LEU A 875 -23.38 6.45 -15.80
CA LEU A 875 -23.42 5.79 -14.49
C LEU A 875 -24.48 4.67 -14.48
N LEU A 876 -24.22 3.57 -13.75
CA LEU A 876 -25.25 2.55 -13.51
C LEU A 876 -26.32 3.05 -12.52
N PHE A 877 -25.92 3.94 -11.61
CA PHE A 877 -26.70 4.45 -10.49
C PHE A 877 -26.23 5.85 -10.10
N ASP A 878 -27.16 6.78 -9.89
CA ASP A 878 -26.93 8.06 -9.22
C ASP A 878 -28.05 8.29 -8.18
N SER A 879 -27.71 9.03 -7.11
CA SER A 879 -28.63 9.37 -6.02
C SER A 879 -28.44 10.81 -5.60
N ARG A 880 -29.53 11.58 -5.50
CA ARG A 880 -29.49 13.01 -5.15
C ARG A 880 -30.42 13.36 -3.99
N PRO A 881 -29.89 13.97 -2.90
CA PRO A 881 -30.72 14.60 -1.89
C PRO A 881 -31.24 15.95 -2.38
N PHE A 882 -32.45 16.30 -1.94
CA PHE A 882 -33.08 17.60 -2.10
C PHE A 882 -33.72 18.02 -0.77
N LEU A 883 -34.03 19.31 -0.63
CA LEU A 883 -34.74 19.88 0.51
C LEU A 883 -34.03 19.54 1.84
N ARG A 884 -32.71 19.78 1.88
CA ARG A 884 -31.83 19.40 3.01
C ARG A 884 -31.86 17.91 3.37
N GLY A 885 -31.99 17.07 2.33
CA GLY A 885 -32.01 15.61 2.47
C GLY A 885 -33.35 15.05 2.94
N THR A 886 -34.44 15.82 3.03
CA THR A 886 -35.75 15.23 3.36
C THR A 886 -36.29 14.37 2.23
N VAL A 887 -36.01 14.74 0.98
CA VAL A 887 -36.39 13.99 -0.23
C VAL A 887 -35.13 13.47 -0.92
N LEU A 888 -35.12 12.20 -1.33
CA LEU A 888 -34.03 11.59 -2.09
C LEU A 888 -34.57 11.05 -3.41
N VAL A 889 -33.77 11.18 -4.46
CA VAL A 889 -34.08 10.69 -5.82
C VAL A 889 -33.00 9.71 -6.23
N HIS A 890 -33.39 8.52 -6.71
CA HIS A 890 -32.51 7.47 -7.20
C HIS A 890 -32.86 7.10 -8.64
N ALA A 891 -31.87 6.99 -9.51
CA ALA A 891 -32.08 6.67 -10.92
C ALA A 891 -31.00 5.71 -11.47
N PRO A 892 -31.35 4.84 -12.43
CA PRO A 892 -30.41 3.97 -13.14
C PRO A 892 -29.75 4.75 -14.28
N GLY A 893 -28.90 5.72 -13.93
CA GLY A 893 -28.33 6.69 -14.86
C GLY A 893 -27.89 7.97 -14.17
N ASP A 894 -27.49 8.98 -14.94
CA ASP A 894 -27.12 10.30 -14.38
C ASP A 894 -28.36 11.09 -13.93
N ILE A 895 -28.32 11.67 -12.72
CA ILE A 895 -29.26 12.72 -12.30
C ILE A 895 -28.57 14.08 -12.51
N ALA A 896 -28.97 14.77 -13.57
CA ALA A 896 -28.39 16.03 -14.01
C ALA A 896 -29.35 17.22 -13.80
N ARG A 897 -28.82 18.45 -13.89
CA ARG A 897 -29.61 19.71 -13.83
C ARG A 897 -30.51 19.83 -12.58
N ALA A 898 -30.12 19.18 -11.48
CA ALA A 898 -30.82 19.25 -10.20
C ALA A 898 -30.94 20.71 -9.71
N ARG A 899 -32.16 21.13 -9.39
CA ARG A 899 -32.50 22.45 -8.82
C ARG A 899 -33.62 22.29 -7.79
N GLU A 900 -33.52 23.05 -6.71
CA GLU A 900 -34.58 23.22 -5.72
C GLU A 900 -34.98 24.69 -5.61
N SER A 901 -36.27 24.95 -5.38
CA SER A 901 -36.84 26.29 -5.18
C SER A 901 -38.09 26.18 -4.32
N GLY A 902 -37.98 26.56 -3.04
CA GLY A 902 -39.06 26.37 -2.06
C GLY A 902 -39.42 24.89 -1.92
N ARG A 903 -40.66 24.53 -2.29
CA ARG A 903 -41.16 23.14 -2.27
C ARG A 903 -41.05 22.42 -3.62
N SER A 904 -40.50 23.07 -4.64
CA SER A 904 -40.34 22.49 -5.98
C SER A 904 -38.92 21.97 -6.15
N VAL A 905 -38.80 20.70 -6.54
CA VAL A 905 -37.54 20.05 -6.92
C VAL A 905 -37.63 19.65 -8.40
N SER A 906 -36.55 19.84 -9.14
CA SER A 906 -36.51 19.52 -10.57
C SER A 906 -35.15 18.97 -10.97
N PHE A 907 -35.15 18.02 -11.90
CA PHE A 907 -33.95 17.34 -12.37
C PHE A 907 -34.18 16.75 -13.76
N SER A 908 -33.12 16.24 -14.38
CA SER A 908 -33.17 15.49 -15.64
C SER A 908 -32.50 14.15 -15.43
N VAL A 909 -33.17 13.06 -15.79
CA VAL A 909 -32.62 11.71 -15.73
C VAL A 909 -32.13 11.30 -17.11
N ARG A 910 -30.93 10.72 -17.17
CA ARG A 910 -30.36 10.12 -18.37
C ARG A 910 -30.08 8.64 -18.08
N PRO A 911 -31.01 7.72 -18.39
CA PRO A 911 -30.79 6.31 -18.14
C PRO A 911 -29.61 5.79 -18.96
N TRP A 912 -28.88 4.81 -18.42
CA TRP A 912 -27.84 4.12 -19.19
C TRP A 912 -28.40 3.09 -20.19
N LEU A 913 -29.65 2.68 -20.00
CA LEU A 913 -30.39 1.73 -20.83
C LEU A 913 -31.42 2.43 -21.74
N PRO A 914 -31.75 1.86 -22.92
CA PRO A 914 -32.77 2.40 -23.82
C PRO A 914 -34.21 2.01 -23.45
N ALA A 915 -34.41 1.10 -22.48
CA ALA A 915 -35.72 0.58 -22.12
C ALA A 915 -36.41 1.35 -20.98
N ASP A 916 -37.62 0.93 -20.66
CA ASP A 916 -38.38 1.40 -19.50
C ASP A 916 -37.60 1.19 -18.20
N HIS A 917 -37.54 2.24 -17.39
CA HIS A 917 -36.87 2.23 -16.09
C HIS A 917 -37.69 3.02 -15.07
N ARG A 918 -37.33 2.91 -13.80
CA ARG A 918 -37.96 3.61 -12.68
C ARG A 918 -36.99 4.62 -12.09
N VAL A 919 -37.54 5.75 -11.68
CA VAL A 919 -36.90 6.70 -10.77
C VAL A 919 -37.63 6.59 -9.44
N LEU A 920 -36.91 6.26 -8.37
CA LEU A 920 -37.46 6.24 -7.03
C LEU A 920 -37.28 7.62 -6.39
N VAL A 921 -38.38 8.16 -5.87
CA VAL A 921 -38.37 9.33 -4.98
C VAL A 921 -38.88 8.89 -3.62
N CYS A 922 -38.10 9.08 -2.56
CA CYS A 922 -38.46 8.65 -1.21
C CYS A 922 -38.33 9.80 -0.18
N GLY A 923 -38.95 9.62 0.99
CA GLY A 923 -39.04 10.66 2.04
C GLY A 923 -40.18 11.67 1.85
N LEU A 924 -41.17 11.35 1.00
CA LEU A 924 -42.33 12.20 0.73
C LEU A 924 -43.36 12.10 1.86
N ARG A 925 -43.73 13.23 2.48
CA ARG A 925 -44.73 13.28 3.58
C ARG A 925 -46.19 13.31 3.11
N GLY A 926 -46.41 13.34 1.80
CA GLY A 926 -47.73 13.43 1.17
C GLY A 926 -47.60 13.41 -0.35
N ALA A 927 -48.74 13.29 -1.05
CA ALA A 927 -48.79 13.18 -2.49
C ALA A 927 -48.20 14.42 -3.20
N PRO A 928 -47.09 14.30 -3.95
CA PRO A 928 -46.52 15.41 -4.71
C PRO A 928 -47.30 15.69 -5.99
N ARG A 929 -47.22 16.92 -6.52
CA ARG A 929 -47.57 17.18 -7.92
C ARG A 929 -46.40 16.79 -8.80
N LEU A 930 -46.62 15.94 -9.80
CA LEU A 930 -45.62 15.42 -10.72
C LEU A 930 -45.78 16.07 -12.12
N GLU A 931 -44.69 16.59 -12.66
CA GLU A 931 -44.58 16.92 -14.09
C GLU A 931 -43.45 16.12 -14.73
N ILE A 932 -43.71 15.58 -15.92
CA ILE A 932 -42.72 14.91 -16.77
C ILE A 932 -42.66 15.66 -18.10
N ASN A 933 -41.47 16.07 -18.51
CA ASN A 933 -41.22 16.84 -19.74
C ASN A 933 -42.13 18.09 -19.87
N GLY A 934 -42.41 18.75 -18.74
CA GLY A 934 -43.26 19.96 -18.65
C GLY A 934 -44.77 19.70 -18.74
N ARG A 935 -45.21 18.44 -18.70
CA ARG A 935 -46.63 18.05 -18.66
C ARG A 935 -46.98 17.44 -17.30
N SER A 936 -48.10 17.84 -16.73
CA SER A 936 -48.63 17.22 -15.50
C SER A 936 -48.89 15.72 -15.71
N ALA A 937 -48.51 14.89 -14.75
CA ALA A 937 -48.71 13.44 -14.74
C ALA A 937 -49.42 13.00 -13.45
N GLY A 938 -50.24 11.95 -13.55
CA GLY A 938 -50.87 11.32 -12.40
C GLY A 938 -49.87 10.55 -11.55
N LEU A 939 -50.29 10.17 -10.33
CA LEU A 939 -49.48 9.36 -9.41
C LEU A 939 -49.80 7.85 -9.46
N GLY A 940 -50.85 7.47 -10.17
CA GLY A 940 -51.20 6.07 -10.46
C GLY A 940 -50.51 5.55 -11.73
N ALA A 941 -50.94 4.36 -12.18
CA ALA A 941 -50.34 3.66 -13.32
C ALA A 941 -50.14 4.58 -14.55
N PRO A 942 -48.95 4.59 -15.19
CA PRO A 942 -47.84 3.65 -15.03
C PRO A 942 -46.86 3.97 -13.88
N HIS A 943 -47.14 5.00 -13.07
CA HIS A 943 -46.38 5.33 -11.86
C HIS A 943 -46.97 4.62 -10.63
N LEU A 944 -46.26 4.62 -9.51
CA LEU A 944 -46.72 4.04 -8.24
C LEU A 944 -46.40 4.98 -7.07
N TRP A 945 -47.43 5.61 -6.51
CA TRP A 945 -47.37 6.31 -5.24
C TRP A 945 -47.78 5.38 -4.09
N ALA A 946 -46.86 5.15 -3.16
CA ALA A 946 -47.06 4.36 -1.95
C ALA A 946 -47.12 5.31 -0.73
N PRO A 947 -48.33 5.75 -0.30
CA PRO A 947 -48.46 6.77 0.74
C PRO A 947 -47.98 6.32 2.12
N ALA A 948 -48.17 5.03 2.46
CA ALA A 948 -47.76 4.49 3.75
C ALA A 948 -46.23 4.51 3.95
N SER A 949 -45.46 4.41 2.87
CA SER A 949 -43.99 4.39 2.87
C SER A 949 -43.34 5.69 2.40
N GLY A 950 -44.13 6.67 1.94
CA GLY A 950 -43.62 7.95 1.43
C GLY A 950 -42.78 7.81 0.16
N ARG A 951 -43.06 6.79 -0.68
CA ARG A 951 -42.30 6.47 -1.90
C ARG A 951 -43.13 6.71 -3.17
N LEU A 952 -42.52 7.33 -4.17
CA LEU A 952 -43.05 7.49 -5.52
C LEU A 952 -42.09 6.84 -6.52
N TRP A 953 -42.57 5.84 -7.26
CA TRP A 953 -41.86 5.22 -8.36
C TRP A 953 -42.36 5.80 -9.69
N ILE A 954 -41.48 6.54 -10.36
CA ILE A 954 -41.78 7.18 -11.65
C ILE A 954 -41.23 6.29 -12.76
N ARG A 955 -42.10 5.53 -13.43
CA ARG A 955 -41.74 4.84 -14.68
C ARG A 955 -41.50 5.84 -15.82
N LEU A 956 -40.39 5.70 -16.54
CA LEU A 956 -39.96 6.58 -17.63
C LEU A 956 -39.45 5.76 -18.82
N ALA A 957 -39.72 6.25 -20.03
CA ALA A 957 -39.18 5.72 -21.28
C ALA A 957 -38.08 6.66 -21.79
N GLY A 958 -36.81 6.27 -21.63
CA GLY A 958 -35.66 7.09 -22.03
C GLY A 958 -35.45 8.38 -21.20
N PRO A 959 -34.58 9.30 -21.66
CA PRO A 959 -34.25 10.53 -20.93
C PRO A 959 -35.46 11.46 -20.75
N ALA A 960 -35.65 11.98 -19.53
CA ALA A 960 -36.76 12.90 -19.22
C ALA A 960 -36.34 14.00 -18.23
N SER A 961 -37.04 15.14 -18.27
CA SER A 961 -37.05 16.09 -17.16
C SER A 961 -38.22 15.81 -16.23
N VAL A 962 -37.96 15.84 -14.93
CA VAL A 962 -38.95 15.64 -13.88
C VAL A 962 -38.99 16.89 -13.01
N ARG A 963 -40.19 17.38 -12.70
CA ARG A 963 -40.44 18.34 -11.63
C ARG A 963 -41.41 17.72 -10.64
N LEU A 964 -41.13 17.88 -9.36
CA LEU A 964 -42.03 17.52 -8.26
C LEU A 964 -42.28 18.77 -7.43
N THR A 965 -43.52 18.98 -7.01
CA THR A 965 -43.85 19.96 -5.98
C THR A 965 -44.43 19.20 -4.79
N VAL A 966 -43.70 19.18 -3.67
CA VAL A 966 -44.15 18.47 -2.46
C VAL A 966 -45.18 19.30 -1.68
N PRO A 967 -46.25 18.66 -1.18
CA PRO A 967 -47.29 19.31 -0.39
C PRO A 967 -46.75 19.75 0.98
#